data_AF-A0AA35SWL4-F1
#
_entry.id   AF-A0AA35SWL4-F1
#
_cell.length_a   1.000
_cell.length_b   1.000
_cell.length_c   1.000
_cell.angle_alpha   90.00
_cell.angle_beta   90.00
_cell.angle_gamma   90.00
#
_symmetry.space_group_name_H-M   'P 1'
#
loop_
_entity.id
_entity.type
_entity.pdbx_description
1 polymer ?
#
loop_
_entity_poly.entity_id
_entity_poly.type
_entity_poly.pdbx_seq_one_letter_code
_entity_poly.pdbx_strand_id
1 'polypeptide(L)'
;MTSDDTRLTFVTTGVLLEKLIGMKNMNEYTHIILDEVHERNLETDLCLLLVRKLLRTNSRHVKVVLMSATLESREYSQYFRVRLPSQATPTPAPVLSVDGRVWPVMEFYLDDLRDFGEVEGLVADNPRVNLTQRLMCKALINHFNRLEMEDPSYGRGDFFRGTVLCFLPGMPDIRDMERTLKEDNFDEVQRLSILPLHSSVSQEEQYRVFLAPQDGTRKVILATNIAESSITVPDIKYVVDFCMVKQLLTDQETGFDRLVTTWASKAALKQRKGRAGRVSAGRCYRLIKREFFRKYCPNYSVPEMQRRSIEHPVLKTKKLDMGEPTQILSLALQPPSKVDVEKAVTNLKELGALTVTCGGVVNPADGDLTFVGSLLEALPISARLGRLILLGHVFDCLEETVVIAAALSQRSIFTGLFNNEMKAYRSKIGWMERTSSDCIAVLFAYKEWIRLQKVGYFSTSKRKEASWCSDNMLHLNGLKGVADTVRDLSTRLARFRIQVQRDLANTEMNKTDILILKVVLCGAFYPNYFRWGVGDEEVNRRLFCGHNHCTTVMLAGLPANGPKYAGDICTMFSDCVEPRADLRGKALHFDGSKVFVEFEQKKQRGRQAVLDSVLIALKKRQMREPLALYIAENIPETLKFRPPEETGEEVREDFSSDVAEIKPAEIPRSGELKVMVTDVVDAGHFWVRRCDRDTTRVLRDVMSSIANRTLLPLTGDYLKFQGTFCLAMFTSDGLYYRARIDSINMSHNCATVTFVDYGNTQTVSLASLTRLLPRECQLPAQALECYLTCVRPAPAHSTEGSAWADTANAYFDELVREKRLVAKVFSRVTDTLRVELYDRNRRDDVSINEIMVLEGYATKCEEPYLSKIAFAQIRAQEKAEQAASHMTAHLETEGEEHTPNPSPPSHPPPTKSSPGLPILCVGAPVAASTDLLAR
;
A
#
# COMPACT_ATOMS: atom_id res chain seq x y z
N MET A 1 36.37 16.54 23.07
CA MET A 1 37.52 16.60 24.00
C MET A 1 37.00 17.02 25.36
N THR A 2 37.61 16.51 26.43
CA THR A 2 37.40 16.95 27.82
C THR A 2 38.76 17.37 28.36
N SER A 3 38.80 18.45 29.13
CA SER A 3 39.97 18.97 29.86
C SER A 3 39.73 18.86 31.36
N ASP A 4 40.77 19.10 32.16
CA ASP A 4 40.68 19.10 33.62
C ASP A 4 39.69 20.16 34.17
N ASP A 5 39.45 21.25 33.42
CA ASP A 5 38.44 22.28 33.71
C ASP A 5 36.99 21.86 33.38
N THR A 6 36.78 20.68 32.77
CA THR A 6 35.45 20.29 32.25
C THR A 6 34.50 19.87 33.38
N ARG A 7 33.74 20.83 33.89
CA ARG A 7 32.80 20.63 35.01
C ARG A 7 31.55 19.81 34.66
N LEU A 8 31.15 19.76 33.38
CA LEU A 8 29.99 19.01 32.90
C LEU A 8 30.22 18.59 31.43
N THR A 9 29.84 17.36 31.08
CA THR A 9 29.98 16.83 29.72
C THR A 9 28.66 16.21 29.27
N PHE A 10 28.10 16.70 28.16
CA PHE A 10 26.98 16.06 27.49
C PHE A 10 27.50 15.00 26.50
N VAL A 11 26.96 13.79 26.57
CA VAL A 11 27.26 12.67 25.67
C VAL A 11 25.98 11.91 25.35
N THR A 12 25.95 11.18 24.23
CA THR A 12 24.88 10.21 23.96
C THR A 12 25.02 8.98 24.87
N THR A 13 23.90 8.29 25.11
CA THR A 13 23.87 7.11 25.98
C THR A 13 24.83 6.00 25.52
N GLY A 14 24.92 5.73 24.22
CA GLY A 14 25.89 4.81 23.64
C GLY A 14 27.36 5.16 23.91
N VAL A 15 27.72 6.46 23.90
CA VAL A 15 29.09 6.91 24.22
C VAL A 15 29.42 6.70 25.70
N LEU A 16 28.47 6.99 26.60
CA LEU A 16 28.64 6.70 28.02
C LEU A 16 28.75 5.18 28.25
N LEU A 17 27.87 4.40 27.61
CA LEU A 17 27.85 2.94 27.70
C LEU A 17 29.18 2.30 27.27
N GLU A 18 29.75 2.73 26.13
CA GLU A 18 31.08 2.26 25.68
C GLU A 18 32.19 2.57 26.69
N LYS A 19 32.20 3.81 27.22
CA LYS A 19 33.16 4.21 28.26
C LYS A 19 33.06 3.33 29.51
N LEU A 20 31.85 3.08 30.00
CA LEU A 20 31.62 2.28 31.20
C LEU A 20 31.96 0.79 30.99
N ILE A 21 31.73 0.24 29.79
CA ILE A 21 32.15 -1.12 29.43
C ILE A 21 33.69 -1.22 29.42
N GLY A 22 34.38 -0.25 28.82
CA GLY A 22 35.84 -0.22 28.76
C GLY A 22 36.51 -0.08 30.13
N MET A 23 36.00 0.81 30.98
CA MET A 23 36.52 1.03 32.34
C MET A 23 36.13 -0.04 33.35
N LYS A 24 34.99 -0.72 33.15
CA LYS A 24 34.37 -1.65 34.12
C LYS A 24 34.10 -1.03 35.51
N ASN A 25 34.07 0.30 35.59
CA ASN A 25 33.78 1.11 36.78
C ASN A 25 33.29 2.51 36.35
N MET A 26 32.83 3.33 37.29
CA MET A 26 32.30 4.69 37.05
C MET A 26 33.13 5.79 37.73
N ASN A 27 34.33 5.48 38.24
CA ASN A 27 35.05 6.33 39.19
C ASN A 27 35.67 7.60 38.56
N GLU A 28 35.70 7.72 37.22
CA GLU A 28 35.96 9.00 36.53
C GLU A 28 34.88 10.07 36.79
N TYR A 29 33.68 9.67 37.21
CA TYR A 29 32.53 10.58 37.34
C TYR A 29 32.12 10.74 38.80
N THR A 30 31.93 11.99 39.24
CA THR A 30 31.29 12.25 40.54
C THR A 30 29.78 12.04 40.47
N HIS A 31 29.18 12.40 39.33
CA HIS A 31 27.75 12.34 39.05
C HIS A 31 27.52 11.78 37.64
N ILE A 32 26.54 10.90 37.48
CA ILE A 32 25.99 10.47 36.19
C ILE A 32 24.51 10.85 36.17
N ILE A 33 24.12 11.62 35.15
CA ILE A 33 22.74 12.02 34.91
C ILE A 33 22.28 11.29 33.64
N LEU A 34 21.25 10.46 33.76
CA LEU A 34 20.60 9.80 32.63
C LEU A 34 19.27 10.50 32.35
N ASP A 35 19.21 11.19 31.22
CA ASP A 35 18.03 11.92 30.78
C ASP A 35 17.10 11.06 29.91
N GLU A 36 15.85 11.48 29.79
CA GLU A 36 14.79 10.88 28.96
C GLU A 36 14.67 9.35 29.09
N VAL A 37 14.88 8.82 30.31
CA VAL A 37 14.91 7.35 30.55
C VAL A 37 13.60 6.66 30.16
N HIS A 38 12.51 7.41 30.07
CA HIS A 38 11.18 6.97 29.71
C HIS A 38 10.99 6.61 28.22
N GLU A 39 11.94 6.93 27.33
CA GLU A 39 11.87 6.46 25.93
C GLU A 39 12.09 4.94 25.82
N ARG A 40 12.78 4.32 26.79
CA ARG A 40 13.05 2.86 26.87
C ARG A 40 13.79 2.30 25.64
N ASN A 41 14.69 3.10 25.10
CA ASN A 41 15.58 2.74 23.99
C ASN A 41 16.65 1.72 24.45
N LEU A 42 17.14 0.89 23.52
CA LEU A 42 17.99 -0.27 23.85
C LEU A 42 19.28 0.09 24.60
N GLU A 43 19.95 1.16 24.19
CA GLU A 43 21.17 1.65 24.85
C GLU A 43 20.89 2.16 26.27
N THR A 44 19.74 2.81 26.49
CA THR A 44 19.35 3.39 27.78
C THR A 44 19.04 2.31 28.80
N ASP A 45 18.25 1.29 28.44
CA ASP A 45 17.97 0.17 29.33
C ASP A 45 19.24 -0.63 29.68
N LEU A 46 20.18 -0.79 28.72
CA LEU A 46 21.48 -1.45 28.98
C LEU A 46 22.43 -0.57 29.81
N CYS A 47 22.41 0.75 29.63
CA CYS A 47 23.17 1.69 30.46
C CYS A 47 22.63 1.73 31.90
N LEU A 48 21.30 1.75 32.09
CA LEU A 48 20.65 1.67 33.41
C LEU A 48 21.04 0.38 34.16
N LEU A 49 21.09 -0.75 33.45
CA LEU A 49 21.57 -2.04 33.96
C LEU A 49 23.03 -1.93 34.42
N LEU A 50 23.92 -1.44 33.55
CA LEU A 50 25.36 -1.35 33.84
C LEU A 50 25.64 -0.40 35.00
N VAL A 51 25.05 0.80 34.99
CA VAL A 51 25.17 1.79 36.08
C VAL A 51 24.67 1.20 37.40
N ARG A 52 23.51 0.51 37.42
CA ARG A 52 23.02 -0.17 38.63
C ARG A 52 23.96 -1.27 39.12
N LYS A 53 24.58 -2.04 38.20
CA LYS A 53 25.53 -3.11 38.54
C LYS A 53 26.79 -2.52 39.17
N LEU A 54 27.44 -1.56 38.50
CA LEU A 54 28.67 -0.89 38.95
C LEU A 54 28.47 -0.12 40.27
N LEU A 55 27.34 0.58 40.43
CA LEU A 55 26.99 1.29 41.67
C LEU A 55 26.93 0.36 42.89
N ARG A 56 26.53 -0.91 42.70
CA ARG A 56 26.44 -1.91 43.78
C ARG A 56 27.76 -2.65 44.03
N THR A 57 28.57 -2.86 42.99
CA THR A 57 29.84 -3.57 43.10
C THR A 57 30.99 -2.66 43.52
N ASN A 58 31.47 -1.78 42.63
CA ASN A 58 32.78 -1.12 42.74
C ASN A 58 32.76 0.42 42.69
N SER A 59 31.62 1.05 42.38
CA SER A 59 31.50 2.51 42.20
C SER A 59 30.47 3.15 43.13
N ARG A 60 30.48 2.75 44.41
CA ARG A 60 29.47 3.11 45.43
C ARG A 60 29.38 4.60 45.78
N HIS A 61 30.41 5.39 45.45
CA HIS A 61 30.48 6.82 45.78
C HIS A 61 29.80 7.71 44.73
N VAL A 62 29.65 7.21 43.49
CA VAL A 62 29.10 7.95 42.35
C VAL A 62 27.62 8.23 42.57
N LYS A 63 27.19 9.46 42.33
CA LYS A 63 25.77 9.85 42.40
C LYS A 63 25.11 9.61 41.05
N VAL A 64 23.92 9.01 41.06
CA VAL A 64 23.13 8.74 39.85
C VAL A 64 21.81 9.49 39.94
N VAL A 65 21.50 10.26 38.90
CA VAL A 65 20.24 10.98 38.75
C VAL A 65 19.55 10.47 37.48
N LEU A 66 18.25 10.18 37.57
CA LEU A 66 17.43 9.74 36.44
C LEU A 66 16.36 10.80 36.19
N MET A 67 16.24 11.27 34.94
CA MET A 67 15.26 12.29 34.55
C MET A 67 14.25 11.69 33.58
N SER A 68 12.96 11.97 33.80
CA SER A 68 11.83 11.41 33.06
C SER A 68 10.71 12.44 32.97
N ALA A 69 10.22 12.71 31.76
CA ALA A 69 9.03 13.53 31.54
C ALA A 69 7.70 12.82 31.89
N THR A 70 7.73 11.54 32.29
CA THR A 70 6.53 10.76 32.66
C THR A 70 6.42 10.54 34.17
N LEU A 71 5.18 10.58 34.67
CA LEU A 71 4.85 10.47 36.10
C LEU A 71 5.15 9.10 36.73
N GLU A 72 5.33 8.04 35.93
CA GLU A 72 5.59 6.68 36.44
C GLU A 72 7.07 6.47 36.79
N SER A 73 7.56 7.30 37.70
CA SER A 73 8.90 7.22 38.30
C SER A 73 9.07 5.99 39.22
N ARG A 74 7.98 5.30 39.55
CA ARG A 74 7.95 4.21 40.54
C ARG A 74 8.75 2.99 40.10
N GLU A 75 8.74 2.63 38.81
CA GLU A 75 9.53 1.49 38.31
C GLU A 75 11.03 1.76 38.51
N TYR A 76 11.53 2.93 38.09
CA TYR A 76 12.92 3.34 38.28
C TYR A 76 13.31 3.44 39.77
N SER A 77 12.44 4.03 40.60
CA SER A 77 12.63 4.12 42.05
C SER A 77 12.76 2.76 42.71
N GLN A 78 11.94 1.78 42.31
CA GLN A 78 12.02 0.40 42.78
C GLN A 78 13.23 -0.35 42.22
N TYR A 79 13.66 -0.04 41.00
CA TYR A 79 14.82 -0.65 40.37
C TYR A 79 16.12 -0.17 41.04
N PHE A 80 16.27 1.13 41.29
CA PHE A 80 17.42 1.72 41.98
C PHE A 80 17.32 1.72 43.52
N ARG A 81 16.56 0.77 44.11
CA ARG A 81 16.51 0.56 45.57
C ARG A 81 17.91 0.57 46.21
N VAL A 82 18.03 1.34 47.28
CA VAL A 82 19.24 1.59 48.08
C VAL A 82 19.15 0.78 49.38
N ARG A 83 20.28 0.24 49.86
CA ARG A 83 20.36 -0.28 51.24
C ARG A 83 20.94 0.81 52.13
N LEU A 84 20.15 1.28 53.09
CA LEU A 84 20.61 2.19 54.13
C LEU A 84 21.19 1.39 55.30
N PRO A 85 22.29 1.81 55.95
CA PRO A 85 22.91 1.07 57.05
C PRO A 85 21.97 0.80 58.24
N SER A 86 20.93 1.62 58.41
CA SER A 86 19.96 1.57 59.50
C SER A 86 18.69 0.74 59.21
N GLN A 87 18.56 0.11 58.03
CA GLN A 87 17.34 -0.61 57.66
C GLN A 87 17.63 -1.96 56.99
N ALA A 88 16.99 -3.03 57.47
CA ALA A 88 17.14 -4.38 56.94
C ALA A 88 16.60 -4.55 55.50
N THR A 89 15.57 -3.78 55.13
CA THR A 89 14.92 -3.82 53.82
C THR A 89 15.42 -2.70 52.90
N PRO A 90 15.75 -2.97 51.61
CA PRO A 90 16.15 -1.92 50.67
C PRO A 90 15.03 -0.91 50.40
N THR A 91 15.29 0.38 50.63
CA THR A 91 14.37 1.47 50.37
C THR A 91 14.34 1.85 48.88
N PRO A 92 13.18 2.19 48.30
CA PRO A 92 13.12 2.77 46.96
C PRO A 92 13.95 4.06 46.85
N ALA A 93 14.48 4.35 45.66
CA ALA A 93 15.21 5.60 45.44
C ALA A 93 14.26 6.81 45.56
N PRO A 94 14.71 7.95 46.11
CA PRO A 94 13.86 9.13 46.27
C PRO A 94 13.39 9.65 44.91
N VAL A 95 12.11 10.02 44.84
CA VAL A 95 11.50 10.65 43.68
C VAL A 95 11.27 12.12 44.00
N LEU A 96 11.82 13.00 43.18
CA LEU A 96 11.51 14.43 43.20
C LEU A 96 10.61 14.73 42.01
N SER A 97 9.45 15.33 42.27
CA SER A 97 8.58 15.86 41.21
C SER A 97 8.88 17.34 41.04
N VAL A 98 9.05 17.78 39.79
CA VAL A 98 9.28 19.18 39.44
C VAL A 98 8.10 19.63 38.59
N ASP A 99 7.19 20.38 39.20
CA ASP A 99 5.99 20.87 38.52
C ASP A 99 6.35 21.96 37.50
N GLY A 100 6.14 21.65 36.22
CA GLY A 100 6.23 22.64 35.14
C GLY A 100 5.02 23.56 35.13
N ARG A 101 5.23 24.85 34.81
CA ARG A 101 4.13 25.76 34.46
C ARG A 101 3.58 25.36 33.08
N VAL A 102 2.56 24.52 33.06
CA VAL A 102 1.86 24.08 31.84
C VAL A 102 0.46 24.68 31.85
N TRP A 103 0.04 25.26 30.73
CA TRP A 103 -1.30 25.80 30.55
C TRP A 103 -2.33 24.66 30.41
N PRO A 104 -3.60 24.89 30.81
CA PRO A 104 -4.63 23.86 30.72
C PRO A 104 -4.88 23.46 29.25
N VAL A 105 -4.99 22.16 29.00
CA VAL A 105 -5.33 21.59 27.69
C VAL A 105 -6.61 20.79 27.79
N MET A 106 -7.67 21.26 27.14
CA MET A 106 -8.94 20.55 27.02
C MET A 106 -8.79 19.33 26.09
N GLU A 107 -9.53 18.26 26.34
CA GLU A 107 -9.34 16.96 25.70
C GLU A 107 -10.67 16.39 25.22
N PHE A 108 -10.77 16.17 23.91
CA PHE A 108 -11.96 15.73 23.19
C PHE A 108 -11.67 14.40 22.49
N TYR A 109 -12.70 13.56 22.40
CA TYR A 109 -12.70 12.26 21.74
C TYR A 109 -13.80 12.24 20.67
N LEU A 110 -13.83 11.23 19.78
CA LEU A 110 -14.89 11.13 18.76
C LEU A 110 -16.32 11.18 19.32
N ASP A 111 -16.52 10.75 20.57
CA ASP A 111 -17.83 10.82 21.23
C ASP A 111 -18.35 12.26 21.40
N ASP A 112 -17.45 13.24 21.45
CA ASP A 112 -17.71 14.69 21.57
C ASP A 112 -17.79 15.40 20.21
N LEU A 113 -17.52 14.71 19.10
CA LEU A 113 -17.28 15.32 17.78
C LEU A 113 -18.33 14.92 16.73
N ARG A 114 -19.48 14.42 17.17
CA ARG A 114 -20.56 13.92 16.29
C ARG A 114 -21.04 14.97 15.28
N ASP A 115 -21.07 16.22 15.69
CA ASP A 115 -21.50 17.36 14.86
C ASP A 115 -20.53 17.64 13.68
N PHE A 116 -19.34 17.05 13.69
CA PHE A 116 -18.34 17.13 12.60
C PHE A 116 -18.35 15.89 11.69
N GLY A 117 -19.27 14.95 11.92
CA GLY A 117 -19.42 13.70 11.16
C GLY A 117 -19.05 12.44 11.94
N GLU A 118 -19.22 11.28 11.30
CA GLU A 118 -18.90 9.98 11.92
C GLU A 118 -17.60 9.36 11.40
N VAL A 119 -16.92 8.61 12.28
CA VAL A 119 -15.69 7.87 11.96
C VAL A 119 -15.93 6.38 12.18
N GLU A 120 -16.22 5.69 11.09
CA GLU A 120 -16.43 4.25 11.04
C GLU A 120 -15.12 3.46 10.86
N GLY A 121 -15.17 2.13 11.06
CA GLY A 121 -14.10 1.22 10.63
C GLY A 121 -12.80 1.26 11.47
N LEU A 122 -12.86 1.69 12.73
CA LEU A 122 -11.72 1.59 13.66
C LEU A 122 -11.52 0.14 14.11
N VAL A 123 -10.53 -0.55 13.54
CA VAL A 123 -10.15 -1.91 13.93
C VAL A 123 -9.09 -1.87 15.02
N ALA A 124 -9.26 -2.69 16.07
CA ALA A 124 -8.26 -2.83 17.14
C ALA A 124 -6.94 -3.39 16.60
N ASP A 125 -7.03 -4.48 15.84
CA ASP A 125 -5.90 -5.14 15.18
C ASP A 125 -5.59 -4.46 13.83
N ASN A 126 -4.29 -4.33 13.49
CA ASN A 126 -3.82 -3.70 12.24
C ASN A 126 -4.37 -2.26 12.02
N PRO A 127 -4.05 -1.30 12.93
CA PRO A 127 -4.53 0.08 12.84
C PRO A 127 -4.02 0.82 11.60
N ARG A 128 -4.92 1.57 10.96
CA ARG A 128 -4.69 2.32 9.73
C ARG A 128 -5.50 3.62 9.74
N VAL A 129 -4.95 4.68 9.16
CA VAL A 129 -5.70 5.92 8.93
C VAL A 129 -6.71 5.72 7.80
N ASN A 130 -8.00 5.80 8.13
CA ASN A 130 -9.08 5.71 7.15
C ASN A 130 -9.42 7.09 6.55
N LEU A 131 -10.34 7.12 5.57
CA LEU A 131 -10.76 8.37 4.93
C LEU A 131 -11.56 9.26 5.89
N THR A 132 -12.47 8.69 6.67
CA THR A 132 -13.36 9.42 7.59
C THR A 132 -12.58 10.16 8.68
N GLN A 133 -11.49 9.60 9.23
CA GLN A 133 -10.58 10.30 10.13
C GLN A 133 -9.89 11.51 9.47
N ARG A 134 -9.53 11.44 8.18
CA ARG A 134 -8.94 12.58 7.46
C ARG A 134 -9.97 13.68 7.21
N LEU A 135 -11.20 13.31 6.82
CA LEU A 135 -12.30 14.25 6.65
C LEU A 135 -12.68 14.93 7.98
N MET A 136 -12.76 14.17 9.08
CA MET A 136 -12.94 14.68 10.44
C MET A 136 -11.83 15.66 10.84
N CYS A 137 -10.56 15.33 10.58
CA CYS A 137 -9.42 16.23 10.82
C CYS A 137 -9.55 17.55 10.01
N LYS A 138 -9.99 17.48 8.75
CA LYS A 138 -10.27 18.66 7.91
C LYS A 138 -11.41 19.52 8.49
N ALA A 139 -12.52 18.90 8.87
CA ALA A 139 -13.67 19.59 9.48
C ALA A 139 -13.29 20.34 10.77
N LEU A 140 -12.45 19.72 11.62
CA LEU A 140 -11.89 20.37 12.82
C LEU A 140 -11.04 21.60 12.46
N ILE A 141 -10.15 21.50 11.47
CA ILE A 141 -9.28 22.62 11.05
C ILE A 141 -10.08 23.82 10.50
N ASN A 142 -11.20 23.57 9.81
CA ASN A 142 -12.15 24.62 9.41
C ASN A 142 -12.81 25.27 10.62
N HIS A 143 -13.25 24.46 11.60
CA HIS A 143 -13.94 24.95 12.78
C HIS A 143 -13.04 25.75 13.75
N PHE A 144 -11.73 25.50 13.79
CA PHE A 144 -10.80 26.23 14.66
C PHE A 144 -10.76 27.75 14.39
N ASN A 145 -11.05 28.21 13.16
CA ASN A 145 -11.17 29.64 12.88
C ASN A 145 -12.37 30.28 13.61
N ARG A 146 -13.54 29.61 13.62
CA ARG A 146 -14.75 30.11 14.31
C ARG A 146 -14.52 30.17 15.82
N LEU A 147 -13.91 29.12 16.39
CA LEU A 147 -13.55 29.06 17.82
C LEU A 147 -12.59 30.17 18.28
N GLU A 148 -11.76 30.73 17.40
CA GLU A 148 -10.89 31.86 17.73
C GLU A 148 -11.58 33.22 17.56
N MET A 149 -12.56 33.32 16.66
CA MET A 149 -13.39 34.52 16.51
C MET A 149 -14.43 34.68 17.62
N GLU A 150 -14.91 33.57 18.18
CA GLU A 150 -15.87 33.51 19.29
C GLU A 150 -15.21 33.72 20.67
N ASP A 151 -13.87 33.66 20.76
CA ASP A 151 -13.13 33.82 22.01
C ASP A 151 -12.93 35.31 22.35
N PRO A 152 -13.61 35.85 23.39
CA PRO A 152 -13.53 37.28 23.72
C PRO A 152 -12.15 37.70 24.25
N SER A 153 -11.23 36.75 24.47
CA SER A 153 -9.84 37.01 24.81
C SER A 153 -9.02 37.58 23.64
N TYR A 154 -9.49 37.42 22.40
CA TYR A 154 -8.83 37.96 21.20
C TYR A 154 -9.25 39.42 20.95
N GLY A 155 -8.37 40.35 21.30
CA GLY A 155 -8.51 41.76 20.93
C GLY A 155 -8.51 41.95 19.40
N ARG A 156 -9.16 43.01 18.91
CA ARG A 156 -9.36 43.28 17.47
C ARG A 156 -8.08 43.69 16.67
N GLY A 157 -6.89 43.37 17.17
CA GLY A 157 -5.60 43.69 16.53
C GLY A 157 -4.64 42.50 16.63
N ASP A 158 -3.98 42.17 15.51
CA ASP A 158 -3.16 40.97 15.28
C ASP A 158 -3.86 39.61 15.50
N PHE A 159 -4.56 39.15 14.45
CA PHE A 159 -5.13 37.80 14.34
C PHE A 159 -4.06 36.72 14.15
N PHE A 160 -3.26 36.44 15.18
CA PHE A 160 -2.40 35.26 15.20
C PHE A 160 -3.24 33.97 15.34
N ARG A 161 -3.47 33.29 14.20
CA ARG A 161 -4.19 32.01 14.13
C ARG A 161 -3.35 30.90 14.75
N GLY A 162 -3.86 30.22 15.78
CA GLY A 162 -3.09 29.21 16.52
C GLY A 162 -2.65 28.01 15.67
N THR A 163 -1.41 27.55 15.86
CA THR A 163 -0.87 26.43 15.08
C THR A 163 -1.54 25.11 15.43
N VAL A 164 -1.82 24.31 14.41
CA VAL A 164 -2.33 22.94 14.51
C VAL A 164 -1.19 21.94 14.34
N LEU A 165 -1.10 20.96 15.24
CA LEU A 165 -0.20 19.81 15.13
C LEU A 165 -1.03 18.52 14.97
N CYS A 166 -0.91 17.86 13.82
CA CYS A 166 -1.56 16.60 13.52
C CYS A 166 -0.58 15.43 13.69
N PHE A 167 -0.86 14.49 14.60
CA PHE A 167 -0.08 13.27 14.78
C PHE A 167 -0.59 12.15 13.87
N LEU A 168 0.22 11.75 12.90
CA LEU A 168 -0.03 10.70 11.91
C LEU A 168 1.02 9.58 12.04
N PRO A 169 0.70 8.32 11.68
CA PRO A 169 1.62 7.21 11.94
C PRO A 169 2.84 7.14 11.00
N GLY A 170 2.82 7.77 9.82
CA GLY A 170 4.00 7.84 8.96
C GLY A 170 3.82 8.65 7.68
N MET A 171 4.88 8.71 6.86
CA MET A 171 4.95 9.52 5.65
C MET A 171 3.81 9.32 4.62
N PRO A 172 3.32 8.10 4.32
CA PRO A 172 2.18 7.93 3.40
C PRO A 172 0.93 8.62 3.94
N ASP A 173 0.68 8.48 5.25
CA ASP A 173 -0.47 9.03 5.95
C ASP A 173 -0.38 10.58 6.03
N ILE A 174 0.85 11.12 6.15
CA ILE A 174 1.13 12.56 6.03
C ILE A 174 0.79 13.07 4.62
N ARG A 175 1.20 12.37 3.55
CA ARG A 175 0.88 12.76 2.16
C ARG A 175 -0.60 12.66 1.86
N ASP A 176 -1.26 11.59 2.28
CA ASP A 176 -2.71 11.43 2.09
C ASP A 176 -3.49 12.54 2.82
N MET A 177 -3.06 12.95 4.03
CA MET A 177 -3.64 14.11 4.73
C MET A 177 -3.32 15.44 4.04
N GLU A 178 -2.09 15.65 3.57
CA GLU A 178 -1.70 16.88 2.86
C GLU A 178 -2.50 17.05 1.56
N ARG A 179 -2.77 15.94 0.85
CA ARG A 179 -3.63 15.92 -0.34
C ARG A 179 -5.07 16.31 0.00
N THR A 180 -5.67 15.68 1.03
CA THR A 180 -7.03 16.00 1.50
C THR A 180 -7.18 17.47 1.98
N LEU A 181 -6.09 18.09 2.47
CA LEU A 181 -6.05 19.51 2.82
C LEU A 181 -5.81 20.47 1.64
N LYS A 182 -5.52 19.96 0.44
CA LYS A 182 -5.32 20.74 -0.80
C LYS A 182 -6.41 20.54 -1.85
N GLU A 183 -7.10 19.40 -1.85
CA GLU A 183 -8.02 18.99 -2.93
C GLU A 183 -9.28 19.86 -3.03
N ASP A 184 -9.87 20.29 -1.92
CA ASP A 184 -11.00 21.22 -1.93
C ASP A 184 -10.54 22.60 -1.50
N ASN A 185 -11.11 23.64 -2.12
CA ASN A 185 -11.04 25.00 -1.62
C ASN A 185 -11.53 25.01 -0.16
N PHE A 186 -10.62 25.27 0.78
CA PHE A 186 -11.00 25.84 2.06
C PHE A 186 -11.81 27.12 1.77
N ASP A 187 -12.82 27.42 2.60
CA ASP A 187 -13.56 28.70 2.54
C ASP A 187 -12.58 29.84 2.26
N GLU A 188 -12.88 30.73 1.30
CA GLU A 188 -11.91 31.66 0.68
C GLU A 188 -11.12 32.55 1.67
N VAL A 189 -11.60 32.59 2.92
CA VAL A 189 -11.07 33.26 4.12
C VAL A 189 -9.89 32.51 4.81
N GLN A 190 -9.60 31.25 4.47
CA GLN A 190 -8.63 30.39 5.18
C GLN A 190 -7.52 29.82 4.27
N ARG A 191 -6.43 30.58 4.13
CA ARG A 191 -5.15 30.06 3.60
C ARG A 191 -4.45 29.17 4.65
N LEU A 192 -4.03 27.97 4.26
CA LEU A 192 -3.24 27.06 5.12
C LEU A 192 -1.75 27.06 4.72
N SER A 193 -0.88 27.02 5.72
CA SER A 193 0.54 26.69 5.54
C SER A 193 0.77 25.27 6.07
N ILE A 194 0.74 24.29 5.17
CA ILE A 194 0.85 22.87 5.52
C ILE A 194 2.33 22.46 5.50
N LEU A 195 2.85 21.99 6.64
CA LEU A 195 4.27 21.68 6.84
C LEU A 195 4.45 20.23 7.30
N PRO A 196 5.14 19.38 6.52
CA PRO A 196 5.41 18.00 6.91
C PRO A 196 6.60 17.91 7.87
N LEU A 197 6.45 17.14 8.94
CA LEU A 197 7.48 16.92 9.97
C LEU A 197 7.72 15.42 10.17
N HIS A 198 8.61 14.87 9.34
CA HIS A 198 8.95 13.44 9.31
C HIS A 198 10.46 13.26 9.20
N SER A 199 10.99 12.13 9.70
CA SER A 199 12.43 11.82 9.68
C SER A 199 13.06 11.75 8.29
N SER A 200 12.27 11.55 7.23
CA SER A 200 12.73 11.55 5.83
C SER A 200 12.68 12.92 5.15
N VAL A 201 12.13 13.95 5.79
CA VAL A 201 12.08 15.34 5.28
C VAL A 201 13.44 16.00 5.56
N SER A 202 13.91 16.91 4.69
CA SER A 202 15.22 17.55 4.85
C SER A 202 15.29 18.41 6.13
N GLN A 203 16.49 18.68 6.65
CA GLN A 203 16.64 19.51 7.86
C GLN A 203 16.15 20.94 7.63
N GLU A 204 16.37 21.50 6.44
CA GLU A 204 15.91 22.82 6.03
C GLU A 204 14.38 22.86 5.96
N GLU A 205 13.76 21.82 5.39
CA GLU A 205 12.30 21.70 5.33
C GLU A 205 11.67 21.52 6.72
N GLN A 206 12.30 20.73 7.61
CA GLN A 206 11.89 20.58 9.01
C GLN A 206 12.04 21.90 9.77
N TYR A 207 13.10 22.69 9.53
CA TYR A 207 13.31 23.96 10.24
C TYR A 207 12.18 24.97 10.02
N ARG A 208 11.46 24.90 8.88
CA ARG A 208 10.30 25.76 8.60
C ARG A 208 9.20 25.67 9.66
N VAL A 209 9.08 24.58 10.43
CA VAL A 209 8.03 24.47 11.48
C VAL A 209 8.23 25.44 12.64
N PHE A 210 9.47 25.89 12.88
CA PHE A 210 9.82 26.86 13.91
C PHE A 210 9.58 28.32 13.48
N LEU A 211 9.41 28.56 12.17
CA LEU A 211 9.11 29.89 11.67
C LEU A 211 7.65 30.26 11.99
N ALA A 212 7.39 31.56 12.15
CA ALA A 212 6.04 32.07 12.29
C ALA A 212 5.25 31.84 10.98
N PRO A 213 3.93 31.59 11.04
CA PRO A 213 3.07 31.65 9.86
C PRO A 213 3.14 33.03 9.18
N GLN A 214 2.85 33.05 7.87
CA GLN A 214 2.59 34.31 7.15
C GLN A 214 1.23 34.87 7.56
N ASP A 215 1.08 36.19 7.51
CA ASP A 215 -0.16 36.88 7.90
C ASP A 215 -1.39 36.34 7.15
N GLY A 216 -2.47 36.14 7.89
CA GLY A 216 -3.71 35.53 7.37
C GLY A 216 -3.65 34.01 7.14
N THR A 217 -2.49 33.36 7.28
CA THR A 217 -2.37 31.89 7.13
C THR A 217 -2.47 31.15 8.47
N ARG A 218 -3.05 29.94 8.49
CA ARG A 218 -2.95 29.03 9.65
C ARG A 218 -1.87 27.98 9.38
N LYS A 219 -0.87 27.86 10.26
CA LYS A 219 0.17 26.82 10.18
C LYS A 219 -0.41 25.46 10.65
N VAL A 220 -0.27 24.44 9.80
CA VAL A 220 -0.73 23.07 10.05
C VAL A 220 0.46 22.14 9.89
N ILE A 221 0.96 21.60 11.00
CA ILE A 221 2.12 20.71 11.03
C ILE A 221 1.63 19.27 11.00
N LEU A 222 2.01 18.50 9.98
CA LEU A 222 1.68 17.09 9.82
C LEU A 222 2.88 16.24 10.26
N ALA A 223 2.82 15.64 11.45
CA ALA A 223 3.98 15.04 12.12
C ALA A 223 3.80 13.57 12.50
N THR A 224 4.92 12.86 12.67
CA THR A 224 4.96 11.61 13.45
C THR A 224 5.32 11.88 14.92
N ASN A 225 5.63 10.82 15.68
CA ASN A 225 6.18 10.88 17.03
C ASN A 225 7.49 11.69 17.16
N ILE A 226 8.12 12.16 16.08
CA ILE A 226 9.22 13.14 16.15
C ILE A 226 8.82 14.45 16.87
N ALA A 227 7.54 14.82 16.82
CA ALA A 227 7.00 15.96 17.55
C ALA A 227 6.57 15.63 19.00
N GLU A 228 6.64 14.37 19.42
CA GLU A 228 6.17 13.88 20.72
C GLU A 228 7.16 14.18 21.86
N SER A 229 8.46 14.07 21.56
CA SER A 229 9.59 14.36 22.47
C SER A 229 10.52 15.41 21.86
N SER A 230 11.21 15.04 20.77
CA SER A 230 12.45 15.65 20.27
C SER A 230 12.37 17.09 19.75
N ILE A 231 11.18 17.60 19.43
CA ILE A 231 11.01 18.93 18.81
C ILE A 231 10.01 19.79 19.58
N THR A 232 10.42 21.02 19.91
CA THR A 232 9.61 22.01 20.62
C THR A 232 9.24 23.16 19.69
N VAL A 233 8.04 23.09 19.10
CA VAL A 233 7.40 24.22 18.42
C VAL A 233 6.62 25.01 19.46
N PRO A 234 6.83 26.34 19.58
CA PRO A 234 6.27 27.13 20.68
C PRO A 234 4.77 27.47 20.48
N ASP A 235 4.33 27.66 19.24
CA ASP A 235 3.04 28.29 18.91
C ASP A 235 1.85 27.33 18.70
N ILE A 236 2.00 26.06 19.10
CA ILE A 236 0.93 25.04 18.99
C ILE A 236 -0.21 25.37 19.97
N LYS A 237 -1.42 25.52 19.43
CA LYS A 237 -2.67 25.70 20.21
C LYS A 237 -3.61 24.49 20.09
N TYR A 238 -3.58 23.79 18.95
CA TYR A 238 -4.42 22.62 18.69
C TYR A 238 -3.57 21.39 18.38
N VAL A 239 -3.92 20.25 18.98
CA VAL A 239 -3.38 18.94 18.64
C VAL A 239 -4.51 18.06 18.11
N VAL A 240 -4.34 17.47 16.93
CA VAL A 240 -5.25 16.46 16.37
C VAL A 240 -4.49 15.13 16.31
N ASP A 241 -4.91 14.15 17.09
CA ASP A 241 -4.17 12.91 17.31
C ASP A 241 -4.94 11.71 16.74
N PHE A 242 -4.40 11.11 15.67
CA PHE A 242 -4.91 9.86 15.11
C PHE A 242 -4.64 8.65 16.03
N CYS A 243 -3.93 8.88 17.13
CA CYS A 243 -3.65 7.93 18.22
C CYS A 243 -2.82 6.69 17.82
N MET A 244 -2.18 6.72 16.65
CA MET A 244 -1.32 5.66 16.13
C MET A 244 0.17 6.03 16.22
N VAL A 245 1.04 5.03 16.09
CA VAL A 245 2.49 5.18 15.99
C VAL A 245 3.05 4.04 15.11
N LYS A 246 4.14 4.28 14.39
CA LYS A 246 4.92 3.20 13.74
C LYS A 246 6.15 2.88 14.59
N GLN A 247 6.32 1.61 14.92
CA GLN A 247 7.42 1.10 15.74
C GLN A 247 8.13 -0.04 15.00
N LEU A 248 9.45 -0.15 15.17
CA LEU A 248 10.21 -1.26 14.62
C LEU A 248 10.11 -2.46 15.55
N LEU A 249 9.64 -3.58 15.02
CA LEU A 249 9.57 -4.88 15.67
C LEU A 249 10.51 -5.83 14.93
N THR A 250 11.43 -6.50 15.63
CA THR A 250 12.19 -7.59 15.03
C THR A 250 11.30 -8.81 14.89
N ASP A 251 11.23 -9.33 13.67
CA ASP A 251 10.53 -10.55 13.33
C ASP A 251 11.28 -11.78 13.86
N GLN A 252 10.55 -12.68 14.50
CA GLN A 252 11.10 -13.77 15.30
C GLN A 252 11.57 -14.98 14.49
N GLU A 253 11.24 -15.02 13.20
CA GLU A 253 11.58 -16.10 12.26
C GLU A 253 12.70 -15.64 11.31
N THR A 254 12.58 -14.43 10.76
CA THR A 254 13.54 -13.88 9.78
C THR A 254 14.65 -13.00 10.40
N GLY A 255 14.51 -12.59 11.66
CA GLY A 255 15.46 -11.71 12.34
C GLY A 255 15.54 -10.29 11.74
N PHE A 256 14.59 -9.87 10.91
CA PHE A 256 14.53 -8.49 10.39
C PHE A 256 13.64 -7.57 11.19
N ASP A 257 14.01 -6.30 11.18
CA ASP A 257 13.15 -5.24 11.67
C ASP A 257 12.05 -4.92 10.66
N ARG A 258 10.80 -5.23 11.01
CA ARG A 258 9.61 -4.77 10.30
C ARG A 258 9.00 -3.55 10.98
N LEU A 259 8.60 -2.56 10.19
CA LEU A 259 7.92 -1.36 10.70
C LEU A 259 6.41 -1.64 10.81
N VAL A 260 5.89 -1.65 12.03
CA VAL A 260 4.49 -2.00 12.33
C VAL A 260 3.75 -0.77 12.85
N THR A 261 2.57 -0.48 12.31
CA THR A 261 1.65 0.51 12.90
C THR A 261 0.92 -0.11 14.09
N THR A 262 0.96 0.55 15.24
CA THR A 262 0.27 0.15 16.47
C THR A 262 -0.47 1.34 17.07
N TRP A 263 -1.38 1.08 18.01
CA TRP A 263 -1.99 2.13 18.83
C TRP A 263 -0.96 2.70 19.80
N ALA A 264 -0.87 4.02 19.89
CA ALA A 264 0.05 4.70 20.79
C ALA A 264 -0.35 4.48 22.26
N SER A 265 0.64 4.52 23.14
CA SER A 265 0.41 4.31 24.58
C SER A 265 -0.26 5.51 25.24
N LYS A 266 -0.97 5.30 26.35
CA LYS A 266 -1.61 6.39 27.12
C LYS A 266 -0.56 7.42 27.59
N ALA A 267 0.66 6.97 27.90
CA ALA A 267 1.80 7.85 28.18
C ALA A 267 2.18 8.74 26.97
N ALA A 268 2.38 8.14 25.79
CA ALA A 268 2.65 8.86 24.54
C ALA A 268 1.56 9.91 24.22
N LEU A 269 0.30 9.48 24.27
CA LEU A 269 -0.87 10.34 24.01
C LEU A 269 -1.00 11.49 25.03
N LYS A 270 -0.49 11.33 26.26
CA LYS A 270 -0.39 12.41 27.26
C LYS A 270 0.71 13.41 26.92
N GLN A 271 1.84 12.96 26.38
CA GLN A 271 2.91 13.85 25.89
C GLN A 271 2.45 14.64 24.66
N ARG A 272 1.76 13.99 23.71
CA ARG A 272 1.13 14.64 22.55
C ARG A 272 0.16 15.74 22.97
N LYS A 273 -0.74 15.45 23.92
CA LYS A 273 -1.63 16.47 24.55
C LYS A 273 -0.84 17.64 25.11
N GLY A 274 0.27 17.37 25.83
CA GLY A 274 1.12 18.40 26.43
C GLY A 274 1.76 19.38 25.45
N ARG A 275 1.86 19.04 24.15
CA ARG A 275 2.41 19.95 23.12
C ARG A 275 1.54 21.20 22.90
N ALA A 276 0.23 21.13 23.17
CA ALA A 276 -0.69 22.28 23.08
C ALA A 276 -0.71 23.19 24.33
N GLY A 277 -0.07 22.79 25.45
CA GLY A 277 -0.15 23.50 26.74
C GLY A 277 1.07 24.35 27.08
N ARG A 278 1.93 24.67 26.10
CA ARG A 278 3.27 25.22 26.35
C ARG A 278 3.29 26.74 26.50
N VAL A 279 2.58 27.45 25.63
CA VAL A 279 2.60 28.93 25.58
C VAL A 279 1.23 29.54 25.93
N SER A 280 0.13 28.81 25.69
CA SER A 280 -1.23 29.25 26.00
C SER A 280 -2.14 28.05 26.29
N ALA A 281 -3.38 28.32 26.72
CA ALA A 281 -4.39 27.26 26.88
C ALA A 281 -4.75 26.64 25.52
N GLY A 282 -4.76 25.30 25.47
CA GLY A 282 -4.85 24.54 24.22
C GLY A 282 -6.00 23.53 24.17
N ARG A 283 -6.17 22.89 23.01
CA ARG A 283 -7.14 21.80 22.81
C ARG A 283 -6.49 20.59 22.13
N CYS A 284 -6.84 19.39 22.58
CA CYS A 284 -6.37 18.12 22.04
C CYS A 284 -7.59 17.28 21.61
N TYR A 285 -7.65 16.91 20.34
CA TYR A 285 -8.72 16.14 19.71
C TYR A 285 -8.20 14.76 19.34
N ARG A 286 -8.81 13.70 19.86
CA ARG A 286 -8.41 12.30 19.64
C ARG A 286 -9.39 11.62 18.71
N LEU A 287 -8.90 11.11 17.59
CA LEU A 287 -9.72 10.48 16.56
C LEU A 287 -10.02 8.99 16.86
N ILE A 288 -10.34 8.72 18.13
CA ILE A 288 -10.83 7.45 18.71
C ILE A 288 -11.92 7.74 19.75
N LYS A 289 -12.77 6.76 20.06
CA LYS A 289 -13.76 6.86 21.16
C LYS A 289 -13.10 6.68 22.54
N ARG A 290 -13.69 7.22 23.61
CA ARG A 290 -13.21 7.10 25.00
C ARG A 290 -13.12 5.65 25.47
N GLU A 291 -14.11 4.83 25.12
CA GLU A 291 -14.10 3.39 25.42
C GLU A 291 -12.92 2.70 24.72
N PHE A 292 -12.71 3.00 23.43
CA PHE A 292 -11.60 2.48 22.65
C PHE A 292 -10.25 2.84 23.28
N PHE A 293 -10.07 4.10 23.69
CA PHE A 293 -8.88 4.57 24.41
C PHE A 293 -8.65 3.84 25.74
N ARG A 294 -9.72 3.55 26.50
CA ARG A 294 -9.60 2.80 27.76
C ARG A 294 -9.16 1.36 27.53
N LYS A 295 -9.78 0.69 26.54
CA LYS A 295 -9.68 -0.76 26.28
C LYS A 295 -8.47 -1.18 25.44
N TYR A 296 -8.12 -0.44 24.38
CA TYR A 296 -7.13 -0.87 23.38
C TYR A 296 -5.80 -0.10 23.41
N CYS A 297 -5.76 1.14 23.93
CA CYS A 297 -4.49 1.85 24.09
C CYS A 297 -3.73 1.31 25.32
N PRO A 298 -2.51 0.75 25.16
CA PRO A 298 -1.73 0.26 26.30
C PRO A 298 -1.26 1.42 27.17
N ASN A 299 -1.05 1.20 28.47
CA ASN A 299 -0.64 2.30 29.36
C ASN A 299 0.75 2.87 28.97
N TYR A 300 1.67 1.98 28.62
CA TYR A 300 3.06 2.27 28.22
C TYR A 300 3.41 1.55 26.92
N SER A 301 4.48 1.96 26.25
CA SER A 301 5.02 1.22 25.11
C SER A 301 5.97 0.12 25.59
N VAL A 302 5.94 -1.04 24.91
CA VAL A 302 6.88 -2.14 25.18
C VAL A 302 8.32 -1.64 24.93
N PRO A 303 9.29 -1.88 25.84
CA PRO A 303 10.68 -1.44 25.69
C PRO A 303 11.35 -1.97 24.43
N GLU A 304 12.39 -1.28 23.96
CA GLU A 304 13.18 -1.78 22.83
C GLU A 304 13.85 -3.12 23.11
N MET A 305 14.31 -3.33 24.35
CA MET A 305 14.96 -4.57 24.78
C MET A 305 14.09 -5.82 24.65
N GLN A 306 12.76 -5.69 24.57
CA GLN A 306 11.81 -6.80 24.43
C GLN A 306 11.23 -6.96 23.00
N ARG A 307 11.59 -6.08 22.06
CA ARG A 307 10.96 -6.01 20.72
C ARG A 307 11.96 -5.84 19.56
N ARG A 308 13.25 -5.66 19.87
CA ARG A 308 14.37 -5.45 18.92
C ARG A 308 15.37 -6.61 19.03
N SER A 309 16.17 -6.86 17.99
CA SER A 309 17.31 -7.77 18.08
C SER A 309 18.29 -7.32 19.16
N ILE A 310 18.72 -8.27 19.99
CA ILE A 310 19.62 -8.05 21.14
C ILE A 310 21.04 -8.61 20.93
N GLU A 311 21.42 -8.92 19.68
CA GLU A 311 22.78 -9.36 19.29
C GLU A 311 23.87 -8.39 19.80
N HIS A 312 23.72 -7.09 19.56
CA HIS A 312 24.71 -6.10 19.99
C HIS A 312 24.76 -5.92 21.52
N PRO A 313 23.63 -5.87 22.26
CA PRO A 313 23.63 -6.05 23.72
C PRO A 313 24.38 -7.28 24.20
N VAL A 314 24.17 -8.45 23.60
CA VAL A 314 24.87 -9.69 23.98
C VAL A 314 26.39 -9.52 23.81
N LEU A 315 26.86 -9.02 22.66
CA LEU A 315 28.29 -8.72 22.45
C LEU A 315 28.85 -7.74 23.50
N LYS A 316 28.12 -6.67 23.84
CA LYS A 316 28.51 -5.73 24.90
C LYS A 316 28.60 -6.40 26.27
N THR A 317 27.69 -7.31 26.61
CA THR A 317 27.76 -8.08 27.86
C THR A 317 28.96 -9.03 27.91
N LYS A 318 29.37 -9.63 26.76
CA LYS A 318 30.57 -10.47 26.69
C LYS A 318 31.87 -9.65 26.85
N LYS A 319 31.99 -8.48 26.21
CA LYS A 319 33.15 -7.57 26.40
C LYS A 319 33.25 -7.01 27.82
N LEU A 320 32.10 -6.75 28.46
CA LEU A 320 32.06 -6.38 29.87
C LEU A 320 32.67 -7.48 30.76
N ASP A 321 32.49 -8.75 30.38
CA ASP A 321 33.06 -9.94 31.05
C ASP A 321 32.76 -9.93 32.56
N MET A 322 31.47 -10.08 32.87
CA MET A 322 30.94 -10.08 34.24
C MET A 322 29.81 -11.12 34.42
N GLY A 323 29.93 -12.27 33.75
CA GLY A 323 28.96 -13.38 33.74
C GLY A 323 28.29 -13.65 32.39
N GLU A 324 27.44 -14.68 32.37
CA GLU A 324 26.67 -15.12 31.19
C GLU A 324 25.71 -14.01 30.68
N PRO A 325 25.53 -13.82 29.36
CA PRO A 325 24.60 -12.85 28.79
C PRO A 325 23.17 -12.96 29.36
N THR A 326 22.63 -14.18 29.47
CA THR A 326 21.29 -14.44 30.02
C THR A 326 21.16 -13.91 31.46
N GLN A 327 22.15 -14.21 32.30
CA GLN A 327 22.17 -13.79 33.70
C GLN A 327 22.30 -12.27 33.81
N ILE A 328 23.17 -11.65 33.01
CA ILE A 328 23.34 -10.19 33.00
C ILE A 328 22.05 -9.50 32.54
N LEU A 329 21.50 -9.88 31.39
CA LEU A 329 20.31 -9.25 30.81
C LEU A 329 19.04 -9.48 31.66
N SER A 330 18.97 -10.57 32.43
CA SER A 330 17.89 -10.79 33.42
C SER A 330 17.81 -9.71 34.51
N LEU A 331 18.90 -8.95 34.73
CA LEU A 331 18.97 -7.85 35.71
C LEU A 331 18.48 -6.51 35.15
N ALA A 332 18.06 -6.43 33.89
CA ALA A 332 17.51 -5.21 33.27
C ALA A 332 16.22 -4.73 33.96
N LEU A 333 15.80 -3.49 33.66
CA LEU A 333 14.57 -2.91 34.21
C LEU A 333 13.34 -3.76 33.84
N GLN A 334 13.23 -4.12 32.57
CA GLN A 334 12.30 -5.13 32.06
C GLN A 334 13.10 -6.02 31.09
N PRO A 335 13.47 -7.26 31.48
CA PRO A 335 14.40 -8.09 30.72
C PRO A 335 13.81 -8.63 29.40
N PRO A 336 14.66 -8.98 28.42
CA PRO A 336 14.24 -9.76 27.24
C PRO A 336 13.77 -11.15 27.67
N SER A 337 13.05 -11.88 26.80
CA SER A 337 12.77 -13.28 27.09
C SER A 337 14.05 -14.13 26.97
N LYS A 338 14.11 -15.24 27.71
CA LYS A 338 15.26 -16.16 27.64
C LYS A 338 15.48 -16.69 26.22
N VAL A 339 14.38 -16.97 25.51
CA VAL A 339 14.39 -17.45 24.12
C VAL A 339 15.03 -16.42 23.18
N ASP A 340 14.76 -15.12 23.36
CA ASP A 340 15.38 -14.06 22.54
C ASP A 340 16.90 -13.99 22.75
N VAL A 341 17.36 -14.21 23.99
CA VAL A 341 18.81 -14.23 24.31
C VAL A 341 19.47 -15.46 23.70
N GLU A 342 18.86 -16.64 23.84
CA GLU A 342 19.36 -17.90 23.25
C GLU A 342 19.40 -17.85 21.72
N LYS A 343 18.39 -17.26 21.07
CA LYS A 343 18.40 -16.98 19.63
C LYS A 343 19.53 -16.01 19.25
N ALA A 344 19.68 -14.88 19.95
CA ALA A 344 20.74 -13.92 19.66
C ALA A 344 22.15 -14.53 19.83
N VAL A 345 22.36 -15.38 20.84
CA VAL A 345 23.60 -16.15 21.01
C VAL A 345 23.81 -17.13 19.86
N THR A 346 22.76 -17.84 19.42
CA THR A 346 22.82 -18.76 18.27
C THR A 346 23.19 -18.01 16.98
N ASN A 347 22.52 -16.91 16.65
CA ASN A 347 22.84 -16.05 15.50
C ASN A 347 24.32 -15.59 15.55
N LEU A 348 24.80 -15.16 16.73
CA LEU A 348 26.18 -14.72 16.89
C LEU A 348 27.19 -15.87 16.72
N LYS A 349 26.84 -17.11 17.06
CA LYS A 349 27.67 -18.30 16.77
C LYS A 349 27.71 -18.60 15.27
N GLU A 350 26.58 -18.55 14.59
CA GLU A 350 26.50 -18.72 13.13
C GLU A 350 27.26 -17.63 12.35
N LEU A 351 27.28 -16.41 12.86
CA LEU A 351 28.10 -15.30 12.36
C LEU A 351 29.60 -15.45 12.68
N GLY A 352 30.00 -16.45 13.46
CA GLY A 352 31.37 -16.65 13.94
C GLY A 352 31.82 -15.64 14.99
N ALA A 353 30.89 -14.86 15.56
CA ALA A 353 31.16 -13.83 16.57
C ALA A 353 31.37 -14.41 17.98
N LEU A 354 30.73 -15.54 18.27
CA LEU A 354 30.91 -16.33 19.49
C LEU A 354 31.33 -17.76 19.13
N THR A 355 32.12 -18.41 19.98
CA THR A 355 32.41 -19.84 19.85
C THR A 355 31.23 -20.71 20.32
N VAL A 356 31.18 -21.96 19.86
CA VAL A 356 30.20 -22.97 20.34
C VAL A 356 30.48 -23.41 21.79
N THR A 357 31.73 -23.29 22.21
CA THR A 357 32.21 -23.54 23.57
C THR A 357 32.31 -22.23 24.37
N CYS A 358 32.22 -22.33 25.70
CA CYS A 358 32.62 -21.29 26.64
C CYS A 358 33.56 -21.91 27.68
N GLY A 359 34.76 -21.38 27.85
CA GLY A 359 35.80 -21.98 28.70
C GLY A 359 36.20 -23.40 28.25
N GLY A 360 36.07 -23.70 26.95
CA GLY A 360 36.33 -25.02 26.38
C GLY A 360 35.17 -26.04 26.46
N VAL A 361 34.09 -25.75 27.19
CA VAL A 361 32.91 -26.63 27.31
C VAL A 361 31.80 -26.18 26.36
N VAL A 362 31.15 -27.10 25.65
CA VAL A 362 30.00 -26.77 24.77
C VAL A 362 28.87 -26.20 25.62
N ASN A 363 28.44 -24.98 25.30
CA ASN A 363 27.34 -24.30 25.98
C ASN A 363 26.37 -23.77 24.92
N PRO A 364 25.09 -24.19 24.89
CA PRO A 364 24.11 -23.61 23.97
C PRO A 364 23.83 -22.11 24.23
N ALA A 365 23.75 -21.71 25.50
CA ALA A 365 23.31 -20.37 25.93
C ALA A 365 24.44 -19.32 26.06
N ASP A 366 25.71 -19.71 25.95
CA ASP A 366 26.86 -18.79 25.97
C ASP A 366 27.97 -19.24 24.99
N GLY A 367 28.95 -18.39 24.74
CA GLY A 367 30.15 -18.67 23.95
C GLY A 367 31.26 -17.66 24.23
N ASP A 368 32.52 -18.04 24.01
CA ASP A 368 33.65 -17.12 24.14
C ASP A 368 33.69 -16.13 22.96
N LEU A 369 34.13 -14.89 23.22
CA LEU A 369 34.16 -13.82 22.23
C LEU A 369 35.30 -14.04 21.24
N THR A 370 34.99 -14.17 19.94
CA THR A 370 36.02 -14.38 18.91
C THR A 370 36.66 -13.05 18.49
N PHE A 371 37.69 -13.11 17.64
CA PHE A 371 38.20 -11.92 16.94
C PHE A 371 37.11 -11.23 16.11
N VAL A 372 36.27 -12.01 15.42
CA VAL A 372 35.10 -11.50 14.67
C VAL A 372 34.11 -10.82 15.61
N GLY A 373 33.78 -11.42 16.76
CA GLY A 373 32.88 -10.81 17.73
C GLY A 373 33.43 -9.52 18.33
N SER A 374 34.73 -9.50 18.62
CA SER A 374 35.44 -8.31 19.10
C SER A 374 35.45 -7.19 18.07
N LEU A 375 35.56 -7.52 16.78
CA LEU A 375 35.44 -6.54 15.70
C LEU A 375 34.00 -6.03 15.57
N LEU A 376 33.01 -6.93 15.48
CA LEU A 376 31.60 -6.57 15.29
C LEU A 376 31.09 -5.69 16.43
N GLU A 377 31.51 -5.95 17.66
CA GLU A 377 31.18 -5.13 18.83
C GLU A 377 31.76 -3.72 18.74
N ALA A 378 32.98 -3.57 18.21
CA ALA A 378 33.67 -2.31 18.13
C ALA A 378 33.15 -1.38 17.02
N LEU A 379 32.34 -1.88 16.08
CA LEU A 379 31.77 -1.13 14.96
C LEU A 379 30.34 -0.66 15.31
N PRO A 380 29.98 0.63 15.09
CA PRO A 380 28.66 1.19 15.44
C PRO A 380 27.56 0.83 14.41
N ILE A 381 27.51 -0.44 13.98
CA ILE A 381 26.60 -0.95 12.95
C ILE A 381 26.04 -2.33 13.36
N SER A 382 25.04 -2.84 12.64
CA SER A 382 24.50 -4.18 12.93
C SER A 382 25.51 -5.29 12.58
N ALA A 383 25.41 -6.43 13.26
CA ALA A 383 26.32 -7.57 13.04
C ALA A 383 26.34 -8.04 11.57
N ARG A 384 25.20 -7.96 10.86
CA ARG A 384 25.09 -8.22 9.41
C ARG A 384 25.89 -7.23 8.55
N LEU A 385 25.89 -5.94 8.88
CA LEU A 385 26.69 -4.94 8.15
C LEU A 385 28.19 -5.06 8.49
N GLY A 386 28.54 -5.49 9.71
CA GLY A 386 29.92 -5.86 10.02
C GLY A 386 30.38 -7.13 9.29
N ARG A 387 29.51 -8.13 9.10
CA ARG A 387 29.76 -9.29 8.21
C ARG A 387 29.99 -8.86 6.77
N LEU A 388 29.27 -7.86 6.27
CA LEU A 388 29.49 -7.30 4.93
C LEU A 388 30.92 -6.76 4.76
N ILE A 389 31.43 -6.00 5.74
CA ILE A 389 32.80 -5.48 5.75
C ILE A 389 33.83 -6.63 5.84
N LEU A 390 33.59 -7.63 6.69
CA LEU A 390 34.46 -8.80 6.83
C LEU A 390 34.58 -9.60 5.52
N LEU A 391 33.45 -9.85 4.85
CA LEU A 391 33.46 -10.51 3.55
C LEU A 391 34.12 -9.62 2.49
N GLY A 392 33.89 -8.31 2.51
CA GLY A 392 34.60 -7.36 1.64
C GLY A 392 36.12 -7.40 1.81
N HIS A 393 36.62 -7.55 3.03
CA HIS A 393 38.05 -7.75 3.28
C HIS A 393 38.58 -9.06 2.68
N VAL A 394 37.84 -10.16 2.83
CA VAL A 394 38.22 -11.49 2.31
C VAL A 394 38.19 -11.55 0.77
N PHE A 395 37.26 -10.83 0.14
CA PHE A 395 37.05 -10.81 -1.31
C PHE A 395 37.59 -9.56 -2.01
N ASP A 396 38.50 -8.81 -1.38
CA ASP A 396 39.21 -7.65 -1.96
C ASP A 396 38.28 -6.53 -2.51
N CYS A 397 37.16 -6.27 -1.81
CA CYS A 397 36.22 -5.16 -2.05
C CYS A 397 35.85 -4.46 -0.73
N LEU A 398 36.87 -4.17 0.09
CA LEU A 398 36.73 -3.60 1.43
C LEU A 398 36.20 -2.16 1.37
N GLU A 399 36.73 -1.32 0.48
CA GLU A 399 36.33 0.07 0.31
C GLU A 399 34.85 0.19 -0.08
N GLU A 400 34.39 -0.62 -1.04
CA GLU A 400 33.00 -0.66 -1.49
C GLU A 400 32.06 -1.11 -0.38
N THR A 401 32.43 -2.17 0.35
CA THR A 401 31.61 -2.71 1.43
C THR A 401 31.55 -1.81 2.66
N VAL A 402 32.62 -1.07 2.99
CA VAL A 402 32.60 -0.04 4.05
C VAL A 402 31.68 1.12 3.67
N VAL A 403 31.72 1.59 2.42
CA VAL A 403 30.79 2.64 1.94
C VAL A 403 29.33 2.15 1.98
N ILE A 404 29.06 0.93 1.52
CA ILE A 404 27.71 0.35 1.54
C ILE A 404 27.24 0.16 3.00
N ALA A 405 28.09 -0.37 3.89
CA ALA A 405 27.75 -0.56 5.30
C ALA A 405 27.47 0.79 6.00
N ALA A 406 28.30 1.80 5.77
CA ALA A 406 28.09 3.15 6.27
C ALA A 406 26.74 3.71 5.80
N ALA A 407 26.44 3.61 4.51
CA ALA A 407 25.20 4.16 3.96
C ALA A 407 23.93 3.38 4.37
N LEU A 408 24.00 2.05 4.50
CA LEU A 408 22.90 1.23 5.00
C LEU A 408 22.68 1.37 6.52
N SER A 409 23.68 1.83 7.27
CA SER A 409 23.52 2.17 8.70
C SER A 409 22.78 3.50 8.93
N GLN A 410 22.63 4.32 7.89
CA GLN A 410 22.07 5.67 7.94
C GLN A 410 20.75 5.78 7.16
N ARG A 411 20.15 6.98 7.17
CA ARG A 411 19.05 7.31 6.25
C ARG A 411 19.58 7.35 4.82
N SER A 412 18.75 6.94 3.86
CA SER A 412 19.13 6.92 2.44
C SER A 412 19.62 8.30 1.96
N ILE A 413 20.70 8.30 1.18
CA ILE A 413 21.25 9.52 0.58
C ILE A 413 20.37 10.10 -0.53
N PHE A 414 19.40 9.35 -1.07
CA PHE A 414 18.51 9.82 -2.14
C PHE A 414 17.35 10.65 -1.57
N THR A 415 17.26 11.93 -1.96
CA THR A 415 16.27 12.88 -1.41
C THR A 415 14.92 12.75 -2.08
N GLY A 416 13.98 12.10 -1.40
CA GLY A 416 12.58 12.50 -1.51
C GLY A 416 12.35 13.82 -0.79
N LEU A 417 12.64 14.97 -1.43
CA LEU A 417 11.93 16.22 -1.07
C LEU A 417 10.43 15.89 -1.09
N PHE A 418 9.63 16.49 -0.21
CA PHE A 418 8.28 16.01 0.07
C PHE A 418 7.41 15.73 -1.18
N ASN A 419 7.55 16.56 -2.22
CA ASN A 419 6.85 16.45 -3.52
C ASN A 419 7.67 15.88 -4.70
N ASN A 420 8.92 15.42 -4.50
CA ASN A 420 9.80 14.94 -5.58
C ASN A 420 10.26 13.47 -5.41
N GLU A 421 9.63 12.64 -4.57
CA GLU A 421 10.05 11.23 -4.35
C GLU A 421 10.15 10.41 -5.65
N MET A 422 9.29 10.70 -6.65
CA MET A 422 9.38 10.07 -7.98
C MET A 422 10.64 10.47 -8.76
N LYS A 423 11.08 11.73 -8.68
CA LYS A 423 12.36 12.18 -9.29
C LYS A 423 13.56 11.58 -8.57
N ALA A 424 13.49 11.47 -7.25
CA ALA A 424 14.51 10.80 -6.43
C ALA A 424 14.67 9.33 -6.83
N TYR A 425 13.55 8.63 -7.04
CA TYR A 425 13.56 7.24 -7.49
C TYR A 425 14.12 7.07 -8.91
N ARG A 426 13.82 7.99 -9.84
CA ARG A 426 14.45 8.01 -11.18
C ARG A 426 15.96 8.23 -11.12
N SER A 427 16.41 9.19 -10.33
CA SER A 427 17.85 9.39 -10.10
C SER A 427 18.49 8.11 -9.58
N LYS A 428 17.93 7.50 -8.52
CA LYS A 428 18.40 6.24 -7.94
C LYS A 428 18.52 5.11 -8.97
N ILE A 429 17.53 4.95 -9.86
CA ILE A 429 17.59 3.97 -10.96
C ILE A 429 18.75 4.29 -11.92
N GLY A 430 18.95 5.56 -12.29
CA GLY A 430 20.09 6.00 -13.10
C GLY A 430 21.43 5.55 -12.50
N TRP A 431 21.62 5.74 -11.19
CA TRP A 431 22.81 5.30 -10.46
C TRP A 431 22.97 3.78 -10.35
N MET A 432 21.93 2.96 -10.61
CA MET A 432 22.07 1.50 -10.59
C MET A 432 22.89 0.97 -11.77
N GLU A 433 23.05 1.72 -12.86
CA GLU A 433 23.75 1.29 -14.09
C GLU A 433 23.36 -0.13 -14.57
N ARG A 434 22.05 -0.44 -14.53
CA ARG A 434 21.48 -1.77 -14.87
C ARG A 434 21.96 -2.93 -13.98
N THR A 435 22.65 -2.67 -12.87
CA THR A 435 23.02 -3.71 -11.90
C THR A 435 21.81 -4.22 -11.09
N SER A 436 20.69 -3.49 -11.09
CA SER A 436 19.49 -3.77 -10.30
C SER A 436 19.77 -3.90 -8.80
N SER A 437 20.74 -3.12 -8.28
CA SER A 437 21.16 -3.16 -6.88
C SER A 437 21.14 -1.77 -6.26
N ASP A 438 20.27 -1.59 -5.27
CA ASP A 438 20.19 -0.39 -4.44
C ASP A 438 21.52 -0.06 -3.74
N CYS A 439 22.26 -1.08 -3.31
CA CYS A 439 23.55 -0.91 -2.63
C CYS A 439 24.60 -0.33 -3.58
N ILE A 440 24.60 -0.78 -4.85
CA ILE A 440 25.55 -0.32 -5.86
C ILE A 440 25.19 1.11 -6.32
N ALA A 441 23.90 1.45 -6.42
CA ALA A 441 23.48 2.83 -6.72
C ALA A 441 23.98 3.84 -5.68
N VAL A 442 23.93 3.48 -4.40
CA VAL A 442 24.47 4.33 -3.32
C VAL A 442 25.99 4.45 -3.42
N LEU A 443 26.68 3.33 -3.67
CA LEU A 443 28.14 3.30 -3.87
C LEU A 443 28.59 4.21 -5.02
N PHE A 444 27.92 4.13 -6.19
CA PHE A 444 28.27 4.91 -7.37
C PHE A 444 28.01 6.41 -7.18
N ALA A 445 26.87 6.78 -6.59
CA ALA A 445 26.57 8.17 -6.25
C ALA A 445 27.60 8.78 -5.27
N TYR A 446 28.02 8.01 -4.25
CA TYR A 446 29.04 8.44 -3.29
C TYR A 446 30.44 8.55 -3.94
N LYS A 447 30.81 7.56 -4.76
CA LYS A 447 32.08 7.50 -5.48
C LYS A 447 32.26 8.69 -6.42
N GLU A 448 31.23 9.03 -7.20
CA GLU A 448 31.25 10.20 -8.09
C GLU A 448 31.35 11.52 -7.31
N TRP A 449 30.63 11.65 -6.18
CA TRP A 449 30.74 12.81 -5.31
C TRP A 449 32.17 13.01 -4.76
N ILE A 450 32.81 11.94 -4.27
CA ILE A 450 34.22 12.00 -3.82
C ILE A 450 35.16 12.33 -4.98
N ARG A 451 34.94 11.75 -6.18
CA ARG A 451 35.76 12.04 -7.37
C ARG A 451 35.69 13.52 -7.74
N LEU A 452 34.48 14.10 -7.80
CA LEU A 452 34.26 15.53 -8.04
C LEU A 452 34.90 16.42 -6.96
N GLN A 453 34.87 15.98 -5.70
CA GLN A 453 35.56 16.68 -4.61
C GLN A 453 37.09 16.64 -4.78
N LYS A 454 37.67 15.50 -5.17
CA LYS A 454 39.12 15.35 -5.39
C LYS A 454 39.65 16.17 -6.57
N VAL A 455 38.93 16.23 -7.69
CA VAL A 455 39.32 17.07 -8.84
C VAL A 455 39.03 18.57 -8.64
N GLY A 456 38.59 18.97 -7.44
CA GLY A 456 38.39 20.37 -7.07
C GLY A 456 37.15 21.03 -7.69
N TYR A 457 36.23 20.26 -8.27
CA TYR A 457 35.02 20.79 -8.94
C TYR A 457 34.18 21.67 -7.99
N PHE A 458 34.03 21.23 -6.74
CA PHE A 458 33.32 21.95 -5.67
C PHE A 458 34.14 23.07 -5.00
N SER A 459 35.48 23.05 -5.10
CA SER A 459 36.37 23.98 -4.39
C SER A 459 36.15 25.46 -4.75
N THR A 460 35.60 25.72 -5.94
CA THR A 460 35.30 27.08 -6.42
C THR A 460 34.06 27.72 -5.77
N SER A 461 33.12 26.94 -5.20
CA SER A 461 31.99 27.48 -4.44
C SER A 461 31.20 26.38 -3.71
N LYS A 462 30.93 26.58 -2.41
CA LYS A 462 30.04 25.71 -1.62
C LYS A 462 28.62 25.59 -2.22
N ARG A 463 28.17 26.57 -3.02
CA ARG A 463 26.87 26.49 -3.72
C ARG A 463 26.86 25.46 -4.85
N LYS A 464 28.00 25.17 -5.49
CA LYS A 464 28.10 24.14 -6.55
C LYS A 464 27.89 22.74 -6.00
N GLU A 465 28.43 22.45 -4.81
CA GLU A 465 28.23 21.17 -4.12
C GLU A 465 26.74 20.93 -3.81
N ALA A 466 26.06 21.95 -3.27
CA ALA A 466 24.64 21.91 -3.00
C ALA A 466 23.78 21.80 -4.28
N SER A 467 24.12 22.54 -5.34
CA SER A 467 23.45 22.43 -6.64
C SER A 467 23.56 21.02 -7.21
N TRP A 468 24.78 20.49 -7.33
CA TRP A 468 25.00 19.15 -7.86
C TRP A 468 24.23 18.07 -7.07
N CYS A 469 24.17 18.19 -5.75
CA CYS A 469 23.35 17.31 -4.92
C CYS A 469 21.85 17.45 -5.24
N SER A 470 21.34 18.68 -5.36
CA SER A 470 19.95 18.96 -5.73
C SER A 470 19.60 18.42 -7.13
N ASP A 471 20.46 18.64 -8.11
CA ASP A 471 20.29 18.22 -9.50
C ASP A 471 20.25 16.69 -9.62
N ASN A 472 21.03 15.99 -8.79
CA ASN A 472 21.07 14.52 -8.71
C ASN A 472 20.10 13.92 -7.68
N MET A 473 19.24 14.72 -7.02
CA MET A 473 18.32 14.25 -5.96
C MET A 473 19.06 13.51 -4.82
N LEU A 474 20.18 14.08 -4.34
CA LEU A 474 21.03 13.58 -3.27
C LEU A 474 21.04 14.52 -2.05
N HIS A 475 21.13 13.96 -0.85
CA HIS A 475 21.17 14.72 0.40
C HIS A 475 22.62 15.04 0.75
N LEU A 476 23.02 16.31 0.63
CA LEU A 476 24.41 16.71 0.89
C LEU A 476 24.88 16.34 2.31
N ASN A 477 24.05 16.59 3.32
CA ASN A 477 24.37 16.22 4.70
C ASN A 477 24.31 14.69 4.91
N GLY A 478 23.63 13.95 4.03
CA GLY A 478 23.63 12.49 4.00
C GLY A 478 24.94 11.93 3.44
N LEU A 479 25.39 12.43 2.29
CA LEU A 479 26.71 12.09 1.72
C LEU A 479 27.85 12.40 2.72
N LYS A 480 27.79 13.55 3.39
CA LYS A 480 28.75 13.91 4.45
C LYS A 480 28.65 12.98 5.67
N GLY A 481 27.44 12.66 6.13
CA GLY A 481 27.23 11.67 7.20
C GLY A 481 27.76 10.28 6.86
N VAL A 482 27.64 9.84 5.60
CA VAL A 482 28.24 8.60 5.10
C VAL A 482 29.76 8.72 5.09
N ALA A 483 30.34 9.81 4.60
CA ALA A 483 31.79 10.03 4.59
C ALA A 483 32.40 10.04 6.00
N ASP A 484 31.71 10.63 6.98
CA ASP A 484 32.13 10.66 8.37
C ASP A 484 32.04 9.27 9.01
N THR A 485 31.01 8.47 8.66
CA THR A 485 30.86 7.08 9.10
C THR A 485 31.89 6.16 8.47
N VAL A 486 32.18 6.32 7.17
CA VAL A 486 33.29 5.63 6.48
C VAL A 486 34.60 5.92 7.20
N ARG A 487 34.86 7.18 7.60
CA ARG A 487 36.08 7.56 8.33
C ARG A 487 36.14 6.93 9.72
N ASP A 488 35.04 6.90 10.48
CA ASP A 488 34.99 6.25 11.80
C ASP A 488 35.16 4.73 11.69
N LEU A 489 34.47 4.08 10.74
CA LEU A 489 34.62 2.65 10.44
C LEU A 489 36.07 2.31 10.06
N SER A 490 36.68 3.03 9.12
CA SER A 490 38.09 2.82 8.74
C SER A 490 39.04 3.03 9.92
N THR A 491 38.79 4.03 10.77
CA THR A 491 39.59 4.29 11.98
C THR A 491 39.47 3.17 13.01
N ARG A 492 38.29 2.53 13.13
CA ARG A 492 38.06 1.37 14.00
C ARG A 492 38.69 0.11 13.42
N LEU A 493 38.49 -0.15 12.13
CA LEU A 493 39.08 -1.28 11.39
C LEU A 493 40.61 -1.28 11.47
N ALA A 494 41.25 -0.11 11.39
CA ALA A 494 42.70 0.03 11.53
C ALA A 494 43.24 -0.49 12.87
N ARG A 495 42.45 -0.44 13.96
CA ARG A 495 42.82 -1.02 15.28
C ARG A 495 42.93 -2.54 15.23
N PHE A 496 42.18 -3.17 14.34
CA PHE A 496 42.22 -4.61 14.05
C PHE A 496 43.18 -4.96 12.90
N ARG A 497 44.05 -4.02 12.49
CA ARG A 497 44.98 -4.11 11.35
C ARG A 497 44.32 -4.26 9.97
N ILE A 498 43.00 -4.04 9.88
CA ILE A 498 42.27 -3.99 8.60
C ILE A 498 42.39 -2.57 8.06
N GLN A 499 43.14 -2.38 6.97
CA GLN A 499 43.45 -1.07 6.41
C GLN A 499 42.62 -0.82 5.15
N VAL A 500 41.93 0.32 5.12
CA VAL A 500 41.15 0.81 3.97
C VAL A 500 42.05 1.78 3.20
N GLN A 501 42.56 1.37 2.03
CA GLN A 501 43.68 2.04 1.33
C GLN A 501 43.43 2.33 -0.16
N ARG A 502 42.51 1.63 -0.83
CA ARG A 502 42.28 1.87 -2.27
C ARG A 502 41.65 3.24 -2.51
N ASP A 503 42.07 3.89 -3.60
CA ASP A 503 41.39 5.10 -4.07
C ASP A 503 40.13 4.76 -4.84
N LEU A 504 39.04 4.49 -4.10
CA LEU A 504 37.71 4.23 -4.63
C LEU A 504 37.24 5.26 -5.68
N ALA A 505 37.71 6.51 -5.60
CA ALA A 505 37.28 7.58 -6.51
C ALA A 505 37.85 7.44 -7.93
N ASN A 506 39.00 6.77 -8.07
CA ASN A 506 39.75 6.62 -9.32
C ASN A 506 39.78 5.16 -9.83
N THR A 507 39.41 4.19 -9.00
CA THR A 507 39.26 2.78 -9.42
C THR A 507 37.97 2.58 -10.22
N GLU A 508 38.04 2.30 -11.53
CA GLU A 508 36.87 1.81 -12.28
C GLU A 508 36.50 0.38 -11.85
N MET A 509 35.19 0.07 -11.84
CA MET A 509 34.71 -1.28 -11.53
C MET A 509 34.27 -2.00 -12.80
N ASN A 510 34.87 -3.15 -13.08
CA ASN A 510 34.49 -4.00 -14.19
C ASN A 510 33.33 -4.95 -13.81
N LYS A 511 32.85 -5.74 -14.78
CA LYS A 511 31.71 -6.67 -14.58
C LYS A 511 31.98 -7.77 -13.56
N THR A 512 33.24 -8.20 -13.42
CA THR A 512 33.68 -9.19 -12.43
C THR A 512 33.66 -8.61 -11.02
N ASP A 513 34.13 -7.37 -10.84
CA ASP A 513 34.13 -6.69 -9.53
C ASP A 513 32.68 -6.50 -9.04
N ILE A 514 31.77 -6.09 -9.94
CA ILE A 514 30.33 -6.00 -9.67
C ILE A 514 29.73 -7.38 -9.30
N LEU A 515 30.20 -8.46 -9.92
CA LEU A 515 29.76 -9.83 -9.61
C LEU A 515 30.27 -10.28 -8.23
N ILE A 516 31.54 -10.05 -7.92
CA ILE A 516 32.15 -10.34 -6.61
C ILE A 516 31.41 -9.57 -5.51
N LEU A 517 31.18 -8.27 -5.70
CA LEU A 517 30.44 -7.45 -4.74
C LEU A 517 29.00 -7.97 -4.54
N LYS A 518 28.34 -8.47 -5.59
CA LYS A 518 27.02 -9.13 -5.47
C LYS A 518 27.08 -10.45 -4.70
N VAL A 519 28.14 -11.25 -4.87
CA VAL A 519 28.35 -12.48 -4.09
C VAL A 519 28.60 -12.15 -2.61
N VAL A 520 29.39 -11.12 -2.33
CA VAL A 520 29.65 -10.61 -0.97
C VAL A 520 28.39 -10.08 -0.31
N LEU A 521 27.58 -9.29 -1.02
CA LEU A 521 26.24 -8.86 -0.55
C LEU A 521 25.33 -10.06 -0.25
N CYS A 522 25.29 -11.07 -1.14
CA CYS A 522 24.51 -12.28 -0.94
C CYS A 522 24.95 -13.03 0.34
N GLY A 523 26.26 -13.23 0.53
CA GLY A 523 26.81 -13.89 1.71
C GLY A 523 26.63 -13.11 3.02
N ALA A 524 26.60 -11.78 2.96
CA ALA A 524 26.39 -10.92 4.13
C ALA A 524 24.92 -10.92 4.60
N PHE A 525 23.98 -10.99 3.66
CA PHE A 525 22.54 -10.97 3.96
C PHE A 525 21.89 -12.36 4.03
N TYR A 526 22.59 -13.45 3.69
CA TYR A 526 22.13 -14.84 3.87
C TYR A 526 21.56 -15.09 5.29
N PRO A 527 20.47 -15.87 5.47
CA PRO A 527 19.72 -16.64 4.46
C PRO A 527 18.68 -15.83 3.68
N ASN A 528 18.72 -14.50 3.76
CA ASN A 528 17.60 -13.64 3.39
C ASN A 528 17.56 -13.28 1.90
N TYR A 529 17.46 -14.31 1.05
CA TYR A 529 17.21 -14.14 -0.38
C TYR A 529 15.76 -14.49 -0.70
N PHE A 530 15.09 -13.59 -1.44
CA PHE A 530 13.93 -13.99 -2.22
C PHE A 530 14.46 -14.65 -3.48
N ARG A 531 14.31 -15.98 -3.58
CA ARG A 531 14.42 -16.60 -4.89
C ARG A 531 13.33 -15.96 -5.74
N TRP A 532 13.69 -15.34 -6.85
CA TRP A 532 12.71 -15.11 -7.91
C TRP A 532 12.09 -16.47 -8.18
N GLY A 533 10.80 -16.62 -7.88
CA GLY A 533 10.08 -17.78 -8.35
C GLY A 533 10.37 -17.90 -9.84
N VAL A 534 10.55 -19.11 -10.33
CA VAL A 534 10.21 -19.37 -11.73
C VAL A 534 8.70 -19.21 -11.76
N GLY A 535 8.26 -17.95 -11.78
CA GLY A 535 6.88 -17.59 -12.03
C GLY A 535 6.64 -18.15 -13.41
N ASP A 536 5.89 -19.23 -13.44
CA ASP A 536 5.67 -20.05 -14.62
C ASP A 536 5.48 -19.09 -15.80
N GLU A 537 6.39 -19.14 -16.77
CA GLU A 537 6.38 -18.18 -17.88
C GLU A 537 5.03 -18.24 -18.60
N GLU A 538 4.38 -19.40 -18.56
CA GLU A 538 3.02 -19.58 -19.03
C GLU A 538 2.00 -18.84 -18.16
N VAL A 539 2.07 -18.88 -16.83
CA VAL A 539 1.23 -18.07 -15.93
C VAL A 539 1.47 -16.57 -16.12
N ASN A 540 2.72 -16.13 -16.23
CA ASN A 540 3.03 -14.72 -16.49
C ASN A 540 2.53 -14.27 -17.87
N ARG A 541 2.72 -15.08 -18.92
CA ARG A 541 2.13 -14.82 -20.26
C ARG A 541 0.59 -14.82 -20.20
N ARG A 542 -0.05 -15.75 -19.46
CA ARG A 542 -1.52 -15.78 -19.27
C ARG A 542 -2.05 -14.54 -18.55
N LEU A 543 -1.33 -14.04 -17.52
CA LEU A 543 -1.70 -12.83 -16.76
C LEU A 543 -1.52 -11.54 -17.56
N PHE A 544 -0.45 -11.47 -18.38
CA PHE A 544 -0.14 -10.33 -19.24
C PHE A 544 -0.68 -10.50 -20.67
N CYS A 545 -1.61 -11.43 -20.92
CA CYS A 545 -2.21 -11.70 -22.24
C CYS A 545 -1.20 -11.86 -23.40
N GLY A 546 -0.02 -12.44 -23.12
CA GLY A 546 1.08 -12.63 -24.05
C GLY A 546 2.15 -11.54 -24.02
N HIS A 547 1.86 -10.37 -23.44
CA HIS A 547 2.81 -9.26 -23.32
C HIS A 547 3.96 -9.56 -22.34
N ASN A 548 5.10 -8.93 -22.57
CA ASN A 548 6.30 -9.14 -21.78
C ASN A 548 6.22 -8.36 -20.46
N HIS A 549 6.12 -9.08 -19.33
CA HIS A 549 6.03 -8.51 -17.99
C HIS A 549 7.26 -7.68 -17.55
N CYS A 550 8.39 -7.76 -18.28
CA CYS A 550 9.55 -6.88 -18.06
C CYS A 550 9.43 -5.53 -18.79
N THR A 551 8.55 -5.40 -19.78
CA THR A 551 8.34 -4.17 -20.58
C THR A 551 6.95 -3.56 -20.40
N THR A 552 6.03 -4.26 -19.73
CA THR A 552 4.59 -3.93 -19.69
C THR A 552 4.07 -3.81 -18.27
N VAL A 553 3.14 -2.88 -18.02
CA VAL A 553 2.35 -2.83 -16.78
C VAL A 553 0.86 -3.04 -17.06
N MET A 554 0.19 -3.80 -16.20
CA MET A 554 -1.25 -4.03 -16.27
C MET A 554 -2.00 -3.11 -15.31
N LEU A 555 -3.02 -2.42 -15.81
CA LEU A 555 -4.09 -1.81 -15.04
C LEU A 555 -5.35 -2.68 -15.12
N ALA A 556 -6.16 -2.66 -14.06
CA ALA A 556 -7.42 -3.39 -13.98
C ALA A 556 -8.49 -2.54 -13.27
N GLY A 557 -9.76 -2.77 -13.59
CA GLY A 557 -10.88 -1.94 -13.12
C GLY A 557 -11.16 -0.73 -14.00
N LEU A 558 -10.83 -0.79 -15.30
CA LEU A 558 -11.27 0.21 -16.27
C LEU A 558 -12.81 0.22 -16.41
N PRO A 559 -13.42 1.39 -16.68
CA PRO A 559 -14.81 1.47 -17.11
C PRO A 559 -15.03 0.76 -18.45
N ALA A 560 -16.29 0.50 -18.79
CA ALA A 560 -16.67 0.07 -20.13
C ALA A 560 -16.16 1.06 -21.20
N ASN A 561 -15.82 0.54 -22.39
CA ASN A 561 -15.14 1.30 -23.47
C ASN A 561 -13.75 1.83 -23.08
N GLY A 562 -12.90 1.00 -22.45
CA GLY A 562 -11.50 1.27 -22.13
C GLY A 562 -10.71 2.12 -23.15
N PRO A 563 -10.79 1.85 -24.48
CA PRO A 563 -10.11 2.66 -25.50
C PRO A 563 -10.43 4.16 -25.49
N LYS A 564 -11.62 4.60 -25.03
CA LYS A 564 -11.96 6.03 -24.91
C LYS A 564 -11.02 6.77 -23.94
N TYR A 565 -10.46 6.07 -22.97
CA TYR A 565 -9.56 6.60 -21.96
C TYR A 565 -8.08 6.51 -22.35
N ALA A 566 -7.75 6.08 -23.57
CA ALA A 566 -6.37 5.91 -24.03
C ALA A 566 -5.50 7.18 -23.86
N GLY A 567 -6.06 8.37 -24.08
CA GLY A 567 -5.38 9.65 -23.87
C GLY A 567 -5.01 9.90 -22.41
N ASP A 568 -5.95 9.69 -21.49
CA ASP A 568 -5.73 9.82 -20.04
C ASP A 568 -4.70 8.80 -19.55
N ILE A 569 -4.82 7.53 -19.97
CA ILE A 569 -3.89 6.45 -19.62
C ILE A 569 -2.46 6.78 -20.13
N CYS A 570 -2.34 7.27 -21.37
CA CYS A 570 -1.05 7.73 -21.90
C CYS A 570 -0.47 8.88 -21.07
N THR A 571 -1.30 9.83 -20.65
CA THR A 571 -0.91 10.97 -19.79
C THR A 571 -0.48 10.51 -18.40
N MET A 572 -1.18 9.57 -17.76
CA MET A 572 -0.85 9.00 -16.43
C MET A 572 0.56 8.42 -16.32
N PHE A 573 1.06 7.84 -17.42
CA PHE A 573 2.40 7.26 -17.49
C PHE A 573 3.36 8.09 -18.35
N SER A 574 3.01 9.33 -18.72
CA SER A 574 3.86 10.19 -19.56
C SER A 574 5.22 10.45 -18.89
N ASP A 575 5.20 10.62 -17.58
CA ASP A 575 6.38 10.82 -16.74
C ASP A 575 7.25 9.56 -16.59
N CYS A 576 6.71 8.34 -16.81
CA CYS A 576 7.49 7.11 -16.76
C CYS A 576 8.50 6.95 -17.92
N VAL A 577 8.55 7.89 -18.87
CA VAL A 577 9.37 7.85 -20.07
C VAL A 577 10.34 9.05 -20.09
N GLU A 578 11.48 8.93 -20.77
CA GLU A 578 12.44 10.04 -20.93
C GLU A 578 11.82 11.21 -21.72
N PRO A 579 12.05 12.49 -21.34
CA PRO A 579 11.45 13.68 -22.01
C PRO A 579 11.82 13.91 -23.49
N ARG A 580 12.61 13.02 -24.10
CA ARG A 580 13.05 13.09 -25.50
C ARG A 580 12.67 11.85 -26.32
N ALA A 581 11.98 10.88 -25.73
CA ALA A 581 11.38 9.79 -26.49
C ALA A 581 10.02 10.26 -27.05
N ASP A 582 9.72 9.88 -28.30
CA ASP A 582 8.51 10.30 -28.97
C ASP A 582 7.26 9.76 -28.25
N LEU A 583 6.24 10.61 -28.07
CA LEU A 583 5.04 10.31 -27.27
C LEU A 583 4.17 9.19 -27.85
N ARG A 584 4.51 8.72 -29.06
CA ARG A 584 3.88 7.59 -29.78
C ARG A 584 4.33 6.21 -29.29
N GLY A 585 5.38 6.11 -28.46
CA GLY A 585 6.03 4.85 -28.06
C GLY A 585 5.35 4.00 -26.96
N LYS A 586 4.02 4.05 -26.85
CA LYS A 586 3.24 3.16 -25.94
C LYS A 586 2.21 2.38 -26.74
N ALA A 587 2.34 1.06 -26.78
CA ALA A 587 1.24 0.22 -27.20
C ALA A 587 0.30 0.03 -26.00
N LEU A 588 -0.96 0.47 -26.16
CA LEU A 588 -2.04 0.23 -25.22
C LEU A 588 -2.88 -0.94 -25.74
N HIS A 589 -2.87 -2.06 -25.04
CA HIS A 589 -3.66 -3.23 -25.41
C HIS A 589 -4.79 -3.40 -24.39
N PHE A 590 -6.04 -3.39 -24.85
CA PHE A 590 -7.23 -3.43 -23.98
C PHE A 590 -7.81 -4.85 -23.93
N ASP A 591 -8.14 -5.32 -22.73
CA ASP A 591 -8.74 -6.65 -22.45
C ASP A 591 -9.87 -6.47 -21.43
N GLY A 592 -11.08 -6.17 -21.92
CA GLY A 592 -12.25 -5.87 -21.10
C GLY A 592 -12.00 -4.70 -20.13
N SER A 593 -12.02 -4.99 -18.83
CA SER A 593 -11.75 -4.02 -17.76
C SER A 593 -10.25 -3.85 -17.43
N LYS A 594 -9.34 -4.30 -18.31
CA LYS A 594 -7.89 -4.15 -18.19
C LYS A 594 -7.28 -3.39 -19.35
N VAL A 595 -6.13 -2.78 -19.11
CA VAL A 595 -5.22 -2.29 -20.15
C VAL A 595 -3.79 -2.67 -19.81
N PHE A 596 -3.05 -3.09 -20.83
CA PHE A 596 -1.63 -3.36 -20.78
C PHE A 596 -0.91 -2.18 -21.43
N VAL A 597 -0.11 -1.47 -20.64
CA VAL A 597 0.72 -0.34 -21.09
C VAL A 597 2.13 -0.88 -21.34
N GLU A 598 2.46 -1.09 -22.61
CA GLU A 598 3.76 -1.60 -23.03
C GLU A 598 4.71 -0.44 -23.38
N PHE A 599 5.91 -0.45 -22.79
CA PHE A 599 6.93 0.57 -22.99
C PHE A 599 7.97 0.11 -24.02
N GLU A 600 8.32 0.99 -24.97
CA GLU A 600 9.27 0.66 -26.04
C GLU A 600 10.67 0.26 -25.53
N GLN A 601 11.15 -0.90 -26.00
CA GLN A 601 12.49 -1.40 -25.71
C GLN A 601 13.51 -0.90 -26.75
N LYS A 602 14.31 0.12 -26.42
CA LYS A 602 15.46 0.54 -27.25
C LYS A 602 16.35 -0.68 -27.56
N LYS A 603 16.56 -0.98 -28.86
CA LYS A 603 17.28 -2.17 -29.36
C LYS A 603 18.60 -2.43 -28.61
N GLN A 604 18.62 -3.42 -27.71
CA GLN A 604 19.78 -3.84 -26.93
C GLN A 604 19.81 -5.38 -26.83
N ARG A 605 20.93 -6.01 -27.20
CA ARG A 605 21.13 -7.46 -27.04
C ARG A 605 21.55 -7.78 -25.61
N GLY A 606 20.71 -8.48 -24.85
CA GLY A 606 21.00 -8.93 -23.49
C GLY A 606 19.80 -9.62 -22.83
N ARG A 607 20.03 -10.29 -21.69
CA ARG A 607 18.96 -10.93 -20.89
C ARG A 607 17.84 -9.94 -20.54
N GLN A 608 16.62 -10.45 -20.48
CA GLN A 608 15.34 -9.75 -20.30
C GLN A 608 15.21 -9.05 -18.93
N ALA A 609 15.94 -7.95 -18.74
CA ALA A 609 15.83 -7.08 -17.58
C ALA A 609 14.52 -6.27 -17.62
N VAL A 610 13.95 -5.99 -16.43
CA VAL A 610 12.79 -5.10 -16.28
C VAL A 610 13.18 -3.68 -16.69
N LEU A 611 12.37 -3.02 -17.53
CA LEU A 611 12.60 -1.64 -17.95
C LEU A 611 12.42 -0.67 -16.79
N ASP A 612 13.24 0.39 -16.80
CA ASP A 612 13.16 1.48 -15.81
C ASP A 612 11.75 2.10 -15.78
N SER A 613 11.08 2.24 -16.92
CA SER A 613 9.69 2.71 -17.04
C SER A 613 8.69 1.86 -16.25
N VAL A 614 8.89 0.53 -16.22
CA VAL A 614 8.07 -0.42 -15.44
C VAL A 614 8.37 -0.25 -13.95
N LEU A 615 9.64 -0.12 -13.56
CA LEU A 615 10.02 0.15 -12.16
C LEU A 615 9.42 1.46 -11.65
N ILE A 616 9.47 2.52 -12.46
CA ILE A 616 8.89 3.83 -12.16
C ILE A 616 7.36 3.71 -12.00
N ALA A 617 6.67 3.04 -12.92
CA ALA A 617 5.23 2.78 -12.83
C ALA A 617 4.84 1.98 -11.56
N LEU A 618 5.62 0.96 -11.19
CA LEU A 618 5.42 0.21 -9.96
C LEU A 618 5.65 1.08 -8.71
N LYS A 619 6.59 2.02 -8.75
CA LYS A 619 6.80 2.99 -7.67
C LYS A 619 5.60 3.94 -7.51
N LYS A 620 4.96 4.40 -8.59
CA LYS A 620 3.69 5.20 -8.52
C LYS A 620 2.61 4.45 -7.72
N ARG A 621 2.44 3.14 -7.98
CA ARG A 621 1.52 2.27 -7.21
C ARG A 621 1.93 2.15 -5.73
N GLN A 622 3.21 1.90 -5.43
CA GLN A 622 3.70 1.84 -4.04
C GLN A 622 3.48 3.15 -3.29
N MET A 623 3.54 4.28 -4.00
CA MET A 623 3.31 5.63 -3.48
C MET A 623 1.84 5.97 -3.23
N ARG A 624 0.90 5.12 -3.66
CA ARG A 624 -0.54 5.42 -3.70
C ARG A 624 -0.86 6.70 -4.45
N GLU A 625 -0.19 6.90 -5.59
CA GLU A 625 -0.54 7.97 -6.51
C GLU A 625 -1.90 7.64 -7.16
N PRO A 626 -2.89 8.55 -7.11
CA PRO A 626 -4.20 8.29 -7.68
C PRO A 626 -4.13 8.25 -9.21
N LEU A 627 -4.61 7.15 -9.80
CA LEU A 627 -4.80 7.03 -11.24
C LEU A 627 -6.26 7.41 -11.56
N ALA A 628 -6.52 8.72 -11.61
CA ALA A 628 -7.85 9.27 -11.84
C ALA A 628 -8.17 9.36 -13.34
N LEU A 629 -9.20 8.65 -13.79
CA LEU A 629 -9.78 8.78 -15.14
C LEU A 629 -10.89 9.82 -15.11
N TYR A 630 -10.94 10.70 -16.12
CA TYR A 630 -12.06 11.62 -16.25
C TYR A 630 -13.24 10.90 -16.90
N ILE A 631 -14.19 10.44 -16.08
CA ILE A 631 -15.47 9.93 -16.54
C ILE A 631 -16.41 11.13 -16.70
N ALA A 632 -16.86 11.39 -17.93
CA ALA A 632 -17.56 12.61 -18.31
C ALA A 632 -18.93 12.85 -17.64
N GLU A 633 -19.40 11.90 -16.84
CA GLU A 633 -20.60 12.01 -15.99
C GLU A 633 -20.40 13.00 -14.81
N ASN A 634 -19.16 13.29 -14.41
CA ASN A 634 -18.84 14.19 -13.29
C ASN A 634 -18.46 15.63 -13.72
N ILE A 635 -19.42 16.38 -14.25
CA ILE A 635 -19.29 17.84 -14.41
C ILE A 635 -19.63 18.52 -13.06
N PRO A 636 -18.74 19.38 -12.49
CA PRO A 636 -19.07 20.15 -11.29
C PRO A 636 -20.30 21.03 -11.51
N GLU A 637 -21.19 21.10 -10.52
CA GLU A 637 -22.49 21.80 -10.65
C GLU A 637 -22.37 23.29 -11.04
N THR A 638 -21.22 23.91 -10.75
CA THR A 638 -20.88 25.30 -11.07
C THR A 638 -20.83 25.62 -12.57
N LEU A 639 -20.82 24.61 -13.46
CA LEU A 639 -20.83 24.79 -14.92
C LEU A 639 -22.19 24.44 -15.56
N LYS A 640 -23.22 24.12 -14.77
CA LYS A 640 -24.59 24.00 -15.30
C LYS A 640 -25.14 25.40 -15.59
N PHE A 641 -25.38 25.66 -16.87
CA PHE A 641 -26.00 26.89 -17.39
C PHE A 641 -27.34 27.16 -16.68
N ARG A 642 -27.53 28.34 -16.07
CA ARG A 642 -28.84 28.74 -15.52
C ARG A 642 -29.81 29.00 -16.69
N PRO A 643 -31.00 28.38 -16.72
CA PRO A 643 -32.09 28.85 -17.56
C PRO A 643 -32.56 30.24 -17.08
N PRO A 644 -33.15 31.07 -17.96
CA PRO A 644 -33.81 32.30 -17.54
C PRO A 644 -35.05 31.99 -16.70
N GLU A 645 -35.45 32.98 -15.89
CA GLU A 645 -36.67 32.93 -15.10
C GLU A 645 -37.91 32.90 -16.01
N GLU A 646 -38.71 31.83 -15.93
CA GLU A 646 -40.08 31.84 -16.46
C GLU A 646 -41.09 31.50 -15.37
N THR A 647 -42.02 32.43 -15.20
CA THR A 647 -43.19 32.35 -14.33
C THR A 647 -44.17 31.29 -14.83
N GLY A 648 -44.53 30.33 -13.99
CA GLY A 648 -45.57 29.34 -14.27
C GLY A 648 -45.98 28.61 -12.98
N GLU A 649 -47.28 28.43 -12.77
CA GLU A 649 -47.84 27.94 -11.50
C GLU A 649 -47.57 26.44 -11.28
N GLU A 650 -47.09 26.06 -10.08
CA GLU A 650 -46.97 24.65 -9.68
C GLU A 650 -48.35 24.03 -9.47
N VAL A 651 -48.80 23.18 -10.40
CA VAL A 651 -49.75 22.11 -10.08
C VAL A 651 -48.95 20.92 -9.59
N ARG A 652 -49.01 20.64 -8.27
CA ARG A 652 -48.44 19.44 -7.68
C ARG A 652 -49.35 18.24 -7.96
N GLU A 653 -48.91 17.35 -8.83
CA GLU A 653 -49.38 15.96 -8.86
C GLU A 653 -48.36 15.06 -8.17
N ASP A 654 -48.81 14.31 -7.16
CA ASP A 654 -48.00 13.34 -6.42
C ASP A 654 -47.62 12.15 -7.31
N PHE A 655 -46.41 12.16 -7.87
CA PHE A 655 -45.88 11.01 -8.61
C PHE A 655 -45.20 10.00 -7.68
N SER A 656 -45.98 8.96 -7.35
CA SER A 656 -45.52 7.71 -6.73
C SER A 656 -44.30 7.10 -7.42
N SER A 657 -43.44 6.46 -6.63
CA SER A 657 -42.13 5.93 -7.00
C SER A 657 -42.18 4.60 -7.76
N ASP A 658 -42.76 4.59 -8.98
CA ASP A 658 -42.75 3.43 -9.88
C ASP A 658 -41.87 3.68 -11.11
N VAL A 659 -40.55 3.52 -10.96
CA VAL A 659 -39.63 3.45 -12.11
C VAL A 659 -39.85 2.10 -12.79
N ALA A 660 -40.25 2.12 -14.06
CA ALA A 660 -40.51 0.92 -14.84
C ALA A 660 -39.22 0.11 -15.07
N GLU A 661 -39.09 -1.04 -14.39
CA GLU A 661 -37.91 -1.92 -14.48
C GLU A 661 -38.23 -3.19 -15.29
N ILE A 662 -37.51 -3.41 -16.39
CA ILE A 662 -37.55 -4.67 -17.15
C ILE A 662 -36.51 -5.62 -16.55
N LYS A 663 -36.93 -6.84 -16.18
CA LYS A 663 -36.00 -7.88 -15.71
C LYS A 663 -35.02 -8.29 -16.82
N PRO A 664 -33.73 -8.55 -16.50
CA PRO A 664 -32.77 -9.10 -17.46
C PRO A 664 -33.24 -10.42 -18.09
N ALA A 665 -32.71 -10.75 -19.26
CA ALA A 665 -33.04 -11.98 -19.97
C ALA A 665 -32.65 -13.22 -19.14
N GLU A 666 -33.52 -14.24 -19.12
CA GLU A 666 -33.24 -15.47 -18.38
C GLU A 666 -32.16 -16.30 -19.08
N ILE A 667 -30.92 -16.17 -18.61
CA ILE A 667 -29.78 -16.89 -19.13
C ILE A 667 -29.80 -18.35 -18.64
N PRO A 668 -29.92 -19.34 -19.55
CA PRO A 668 -29.92 -20.75 -19.19
C PRO A 668 -28.51 -21.19 -18.71
N ARG A 669 -28.47 -22.12 -17.74
CA ARG A 669 -27.24 -22.51 -17.05
C ARG A 669 -26.30 -23.35 -17.90
N SER A 670 -26.85 -24.24 -18.73
CA SER A 670 -26.16 -25.02 -19.76
C SER A 670 -27.17 -25.60 -20.76
N GLY A 671 -26.69 -26.32 -21.78
CA GLY A 671 -27.53 -27.06 -22.73
C GLY A 671 -27.64 -26.43 -24.13
N GLU A 672 -28.60 -26.92 -24.90
CA GLU A 672 -28.88 -26.49 -26.28
C GLU A 672 -30.12 -25.59 -26.34
N LEU A 673 -29.99 -24.46 -27.03
CA LEU A 673 -31.04 -23.45 -27.17
C LEU A 673 -31.45 -23.34 -28.63
N LYS A 674 -32.74 -23.48 -28.90
CA LYS A 674 -33.29 -23.11 -30.21
C LYS A 674 -33.38 -21.58 -30.25
N VAL A 675 -32.64 -20.95 -31.15
CA VAL A 675 -32.48 -19.50 -31.24
C VAL A 675 -32.66 -18.99 -32.67
N MET A 676 -32.71 -17.67 -32.80
CA MET A 676 -32.59 -16.92 -34.05
C MET A 676 -31.67 -15.74 -33.75
N VAL A 677 -30.69 -15.48 -34.62
CA VAL A 677 -29.83 -14.28 -34.51
C VAL A 677 -30.68 -13.06 -34.83
N THR A 678 -30.66 -12.06 -33.95
CA THR A 678 -31.45 -10.82 -34.07
C THR A 678 -30.62 -9.63 -34.51
N ASP A 679 -29.33 -9.63 -34.19
CA ASP A 679 -28.37 -8.59 -34.58
C ASP A 679 -26.96 -9.19 -34.66
N VAL A 680 -26.12 -8.71 -35.57
CA VAL A 680 -24.73 -9.14 -35.74
C VAL A 680 -23.83 -7.91 -35.59
N VAL A 681 -23.00 -7.90 -34.54
CA VAL A 681 -22.01 -6.83 -34.32
C VAL A 681 -20.75 -7.14 -35.11
N ASP A 682 -20.27 -8.39 -35.02
CA ASP A 682 -19.24 -8.97 -35.88
C ASP A 682 -19.39 -10.50 -35.91
N ALA A 683 -18.59 -11.19 -36.74
CA ALA A 683 -18.65 -12.64 -36.90
C ALA A 683 -18.35 -13.45 -35.62
N GLY A 684 -17.82 -12.83 -34.57
CA GLY A 684 -17.59 -13.42 -33.26
C GLY A 684 -18.51 -12.89 -32.15
N HIS A 685 -19.32 -11.86 -32.39
CA HIS A 685 -20.18 -11.19 -31.41
C HIS A 685 -21.55 -10.81 -32.02
N PHE A 686 -22.62 -11.37 -31.47
CA PHE A 686 -23.98 -11.23 -32.02
C PHE A 686 -25.04 -11.43 -30.94
N TRP A 687 -26.25 -10.95 -31.20
CA TRP A 687 -27.40 -11.09 -30.32
C TRP A 687 -28.32 -12.19 -30.82
N VAL A 688 -28.89 -12.95 -29.89
CA VAL A 688 -29.87 -14.00 -30.21
C VAL A 688 -31.14 -13.84 -29.38
N ARG A 689 -32.26 -14.28 -29.96
CA ARG A 689 -33.53 -14.45 -29.25
C ARG A 689 -33.95 -15.91 -29.26
N ARG A 690 -34.57 -16.36 -28.17
CA ARG A 690 -35.10 -17.73 -28.03
C ARG A 690 -36.28 -17.98 -28.98
N CYS A 691 -36.31 -19.17 -29.57
CA CYS A 691 -37.27 -19.61 -30.59
C CYS A 691 -38.40 -20.51 -30.04
N ASP A 692 -38.59 -20.58 -28.72
CA ASP A 692 -39.66 -21.37 -28.10
C ASP A 692 -41.05 -20.74 -28.30
N ARG A 693 -42.09 -21.60 -28.29
CA ARG A 693 -43.47 -21.21 -28.66
C ARG A 693 -44.06 -20.19 -27.71
N ASP A 694 -43.79 -20.33 -26.42
CA ASP A 694 -44.41 -19.52 -25.37
C ASP A 694 -43.79 -18.12 -25.33
N THR A 695 -42.46 -18.01 -25.32
CA THR A 695 -41.76 -16.72 -25.40
C THR A 695 -42.13 -15.94 -26.66
N THR A 696 -42.18 -16.62 -27.82
CA THR A 696 -42.57 -16.00 -29.09
C THR A 696 -44.03 -15.51 -29.09
N ARG A 697 -44.91 -16.18 -28.35
CA ARG A 697 -46.30 -15.76 -28.16
C ARG A 697 -46.39 -14.53 -27.26
N VAL A 698 -45.79 -14.57 -26.06
CA VAL A 698 -45.87 -13.46 -25.10
C VAL A 698 -45.23 -12.18 -25.67
N LEU A 699 -44.09 -12.28 -26.38
CA LEU A 699 -43.50 -11.12 -27.05
C LEU A 699 -44.44 -10.54 -28.12
N ARG A 700 -45.12 -11.39 -28.90
CA ARG A 700 -46.13 -10.91 -29.88
C ARG A 700 -47.31 -10.23 -29.20
N ASP A 701 -47.78 -10.77 -28.08
CA ASP A 701 -48.90 -10.22 -27.30
C ASP A 701 -48.51 -8.85 -26.69
N VAL A 702 -47.28 -8.69 -26.19
CA VAL A 702 -46.71 -7.40 -25.72
C VAL A 702 -46.59 -6.39 -26.88
N MET A 703 -46.01 -6.79 -28.01
CA MET A 703 -45.90 -5.91 -29.19
C MET A 703 -47.27 -5.50 -29.74
N SER A 704 -48.26 -6.39 -29.70
CA SER A 704 -49.65 -6.08 -30.09
C SER A 704 -50.32 -5.11 -29.10
N SER A 705 -50.02 -5.21 -27.81
CA SER A 705 -50.47 -4.23 -26.79
C SER A 705 -49.87 -2.85 -27.01
N ILE A 706 -48.59 -2.78 -27.43
CA ILE A 706 -47.90 -1.53 -27.73
C ILE A 706 -48.48 -0.89 -29.00
N ALA A 707 -48.67 -1.66 -30.07
CA ALA A 707 -49.21 -1.15 -31.34
C ALA A 707 -50.66 -0.66 -31.24
N ASN A 708 -51.48 -1.28 -30.38
CA ASN A 708 -52.91 -0.97 -30.26
C ASN A 708 -53.25 0.05 -29.16
N ARG A 709 -52.26 0.76 -28.58
CA ARG A 709 -52.51 1.79 -27.56
C ARG A 709 -52.03 3.18 -27.98
N THR A 710 -52.67 4.20 -27.42
CA THR A 710 -52.12 5.56 -27.46
C THR A 710 -50.78 5.59 -26.71
N LEU A 711 -49.73 6.03 -27.40
CA LEU A 711 -48.40 6.20 -26.81
C LEU A 711 -48.30 7.60 -26.18
N LEU A 712 -47.76 7.65 -24.96
CA LEU A 712 -47.55 8.90 -24.22
C LEU A 712 -46.07 9.30 -24.32
N PRO A 713 -45.72 10.54 -24.71
CA PRO A 713 -44.34 10.99 -24.77
C PRO A 713 -43.60 10.84 -23.43
N LEU A 714 -42.34 10.40 -23.50
CA LEU A 714 -41.44 10.43 -22.36
C LEU A 714 -41.05 11.90 -22.12
N THR A 715 -41.33 12.43 -20.92
CA THR A 715 -41.18 13.86 -20.60
C THR A 715 -40.62 14.05 -19.19
N GLY A 716 -40.12 15.26 -18.89
CA GLY A 716 -39.61 15.61 -17.56
C GLY A 716 -38.30 14.90 -17.20
N ASP A 717 -38.11 14.62 -15.91
CA ASP A 717 -36.85 14.09 -15.37
C ASP A 717 -36.49 12.68 -15.86
N TYR A 718 -37.45 11.90 -16.36
CA TYR A 718 -37.20 10.58 -16.95
C TYR A 718 -36.33 10.63 -18.21
N LEU A 719 -36.26 11.79 -18.89
CA LEU A 719 -35.33 12.05 -20.01
C LEU A 719 -33.91 12.42 -19.55
N LYS A 720 -33.58 12.35 -18.25
CA LYS A 720 -32.26 12.72 -17.71
C LYS A 720 -31.44 11.53 -17.19
N PHE A 721 -32.04 10.34 -17.07
CA PHE A 721 -31.40 9.17 -16.47
C PHE A 721 -31.04 8.10 -17.51
N GLN A 722 -29.73 7.85 -17.65
CA GLN A 722 -29.20 6.67 -18.35
C GLN A 722 -29.68 5.40 -17.66
N GLY A 723 -30.01 4.36 -18.44
CA GLY A 723 -30.58 3.11 -17.94
C GLY A 723 -32.11 3.09 -17.85
N THR A 724 -32.81 4.21 -18.06
CA THR A 724 -34.28 4.26 -18.09
C THR A 724 -34.84 3.37 -19.21
N PHE A 725 -35.84 2.56 -18.89
CA PHE A 725 -36.58 1.77 -19.89
C PHE A 725 -37.72 2.60 -20.50
N CYS A 726 -37.86 2.52 -21.83
CA CYS A 726 -38.83 3.27 -22.62
C CYS A 726 -39.32 2.44 -23.80
N LEU A 727 -40.26 3.00 -24.55
CA LEU A 727 -40.56 2.58 -25.91
C LEU A 727 -39.88 3.53 -26.90
N ALA A 728 -39.12 2.99 -27.83
CA ALA A 728 -38.45 3.74 -28.89
C ALA A 728 -38.91 3.25 -30.27
N MET A 729 -39.06 4.17 -31.22
CA MET A 729 -39.39 3.83 -32.60
C MET A 729 -38.16 3.29 -33.34
N PHE A 730 -38.25 2.10 -33.92
CA PHE A 730 -37.21 1.57 -34.80
C PHE A 730 -37.37 2.17 -36.20
N THR A 731 -36.32 2.77 -36.75
CA THR A 731 -36.44 3.59 -37.97
C THR A 731 -36.75 2.79 -39.23
N SER A 732 -36.48 1.47 -39.24
CA SER A 732 -36.57 0.64 -40.44
C SER A 732 -37.99 0.18 -40.77
N ASP A 733 -38.86 0.06 -39.76
CA ASP A 733 -40.27 -0.34 -39.91
C ASP A 733 -41.27 0.69 -39.32
N GLY A 734 -40.79 1.68 -38.56
CA GLY A 734 -41.61 2.71 -37.92
C GLY A 734 -42.39 2.21 -36.69
N LEU A 735 -42.09 1.02 -36.18
CA LEU A 735 -42.79 0.42 -35.04
C LEU A 735 -42.07 0.75 -33.72
N TYR A 736 -42.84 0.74 -32.62
CA TYR A 736 -42.32 1.03 -31.28
C TYR A 736 -41.95 -0.25 -30.55
N TYR A 737 -40.71 -0.35 -30.10
CA TYR A 737 -40.13 -1.50 -29.42
C TYR A 737 -39.65 -1.12 -28.02
N ARG A 738 -39.55 -2.13 -27.13
CA ARG A 738 -39.01 -1.95 -25.78
C ARG A 738 -37.50 -1.69 -25.85
N ALA A 739 -37.06 -0.62 -25.24
CA ALA A 739 -35.69 -0.15 -25.29
C ALA A 739 -35.20 0.36 -23.93
N ARG A 740 -33.88 0.43 -23.77
CA ARG A 740 -33.19 1.06 -22.64
C ARG A 740 -32.37 2.22 -23.17
N ILE A 741 -32.37 3.36 -22.48
CA ILE A 741 -31.59 4.52 -22.87
C ILE A 741 -30.12 4.35 -22.44
N ASP A 742 -29.19 4.33 -23.40
CA ASP A 742 -27.75 4.16 -23.16
C ASP A 742 -27.00 5.47 -23.10
N SER A 743 -27.42 6.49 -23.85
CA SER A 743 -26.90 7.85 -23.74
C SER A 743 -27.88 8.85 -24.32
N ILE A 744 -27.81 10.10 -23.86
CA ILE A 744 -28.70 11.19 -24.27
C ILE A 744 -27.86 12.37 -24.73
N ASN A 745 -28.14 12.87 -25.93
CA ASN A 745 -27.48 14.03 -26.52
C ASN A 745 -28.48 15.17 -26.69
N MET A 746 -28.62 15.96 -25.63
CA MET A 746 -29.55 17.10 -25.58
C MET A 746 -29.26 18.15 -26.66
N SER A 747 -27.98 18.40 -26.99
CA SER A 747 -27.59 19.36 -28.03
C SER A 747 -28.00 18.94 -29.45
N HIS A 748 -28.18 17.64 -29.70
CA HIS A 748 -28.64 17.11 -31.00
C HIS A 748 -30.08 16.56 -30.94
N ASN A 749 -30.79 16.76 -29.82
CA ASN A 749 -32.15 16.29 -29.58
C ASN A 749 -32.37 14.79 -29.90
N CYS A 750 -31.39 13.95 -29.54
CA CYS A 750 -31.41 12.52 -29.79
C CYS A 750 -30.88 11.69 -28.60
N ALA A 751 -31.21 10.41 -28.57
CA ALA A 751 -30.68 9.44 -27.61
C ALA A 751 -30.24 8.17 -28.34
N THR A 752 -29.20 7.52 -27.83
CA THR A 752 -28.83 6.16 -28.24
C THR A 752 -29.52 5.17 -27.30
N VAL A 753 -30.20 4.17 -27.88
CA VAL A 753 -31.00 3.19 -27.15
C VAL A 753 -30.68 1.76 -27.64
N THR A 754 -30.57 0.80 -26.73
CA THR A 754 -30.54 -0.64 -27.01
C THR A 754 -31.96 -1.21 -26.93
N PHE A 755 -32.39 -1.94 -27.96
CA PHE A 755 -33.67 -2.65 -27.97
C PHE A 755 -33.56 -3.96 -27.19
N VAL A 756 -34.21 -4.05 -26.02
CA VAL A 756 -33.97 -5.14 -25.04
C VAL A 756 -34.41 -6.53 -25.50
N ASP A 757 -35.19 -6.60 -26.58
CA ASP A 757 -35.72 -7.84 -27.16
C ASP A 757 -34.96 -8.33 -28.40
N TYR A 758 -34.07 -7.47 -28.95
CA TYR A 758 -33.36 -7.72 -30.21
C TYR A 758 -31.85 -7.48 -30.11
N GLY A 759 -31.38 -6.72 -29.10
CA GLY A 759 -29.96 -6.49 -28.78
C GLY A 759 -29.30 -5.36 -29.57
N ASN A 760 -29.83 -5.05 -30.75
CA ASN A 760 -29.35 -3.96 -31.59
C ASN A 760 -29.50 -2.59 -30.91
N THR A 761 -28.61 -1.67 -31.28
CA THR A 761 -28.57 -0.29 -30.77
C THR A 761 -28.87 0.71 -31.88
N GLN A 762 -29.62 1.77 -31.56
CA GLN A 762 -29.95 2.83 -32.54
C GLN A 762 -29.98 4.21 -31.88
N THR A 763 -29.62 5.25 -32.66
CA THR A 763 -29.85 6.64 -32.26
C THR A 763 -31.21 7.11 -32.78
N VAL A 764 -32.09 7.52 -31.86
CA VAL A 764 -33.47 7.95 -32.12
C VAL A 764 -33.69 9.40 -31.63
N SER A 765 -34.72 10.08 -32.12
CA SER A 765 -35.08 11.42 -31.64
C SER A 765 -35.68 11.35 -30.23
N LEU A 766 -35.41 12.32 -29.35
CA LEU A 766 -36.06 12.37 -28.04
C LEU A 766 -37.59 12.50 -28.15
N ALA A 767 -38.10 13.13 -29.20
CA ALA A 767 -39.53 13.20 -29.50
C ALA A 767 -40.17 11.86 -29.88
N SER A 768 -39.36 10.85 -30.22
CA SER A 768 -39.81 9.47 -30.49
C SER A 768 -39.65 8.51 -29.30
N LEU A 769 -39.30 9.02 -28.12
CA LEU A 769 -39.28 8.24 -26.89
C LEU A 769 -40.64 8.33 -26.20
N THR A 770 -41.23 7.18 -25.85
CA THR A 770 -42.56 7.10 -25.22
C THR A 770 -42.53 6.24 -23.96
N ARG A 771 -43.48 6.47 -23.04
CA ARG A 771 -43.54 5.81 -21.74
C ARG A 771 -43.91 4.34 -21.87
N LEU A 772 -43.09 3.49 -21.25
CA LEU A 772 -43.37 2.06 -21.05
C LEU A 772 -44.39 1.88 -19.91
N LEU A 773 -45.33 0.94 -20.03
CA LEU A 773 -46.31 0.65 -18.97
C LEU A 773 -45.92 -0.57 -18.12
N PRO A 774 -46.34 -0.66 -16.84
CA PRO A 774 -46.01 -1.80 -15.97
C PRO A 774 -46.36 -3.18 -16.55
N ARG A 775 -47.47 -3.28 -17.31
CA ARG A 775 -47.86 -4.52 -18.01
C ARG A 775 -46.88 -4.95 -19.11
N GLU A 776 -46.16 -4.01 -19.70
CA GLU A 776 -45.13 -4.25 -20.73
C GLU A 776 -43.76 -4.57 -20.11
N CYS A 777 -43.60 -4.39 -18.79
CA CYS A 777 -42.40 -4.75 -18.03
C CYS A 777 -42.44 -6.19 -17.48
N GLN A 778 -43.61 -6.86 -17.53
CA GLN A 778 -43.79 -8.22 -16.98
C GLN A 778 -42.97 -9.28 -17.73
N LEU A 779 -42.81 -9.12 -19.04
CA LEU A 779 -41.92 -9.95 -19.86
C LEU A 779 -40.47 -9.48 -19.64
N PRO A 780 -39.52 -10.34 -19.27
CA PRO A 780 -38.10 -9.98 -19.22
C PRO A 780 -37.56 -9.51 -20.59
N ALA A 781 -36.35 -8.95 -20.62
CA ALA A 781 -35.61 -8.75 -21.86
C ALA A 781 -35.46 -10.09 -22.63
N GLN A 782 -35.49 -10.06 -23.95
CA GLN A 782 -35.47 -11.29 -24.78
C GLN A 782 -34.20 -11.48 -25.61
N ALA A 783 -33.35 -10.46 -25.70
CA ALA A 783 -32.03 -10.56 -26.34
C ALA A 783 -31.00 -11.18 -25.38
N LEU A 784 -30.21 -12.11 -25.89
CA LEU A 784 -29.05 -12.71 -25.23
C LEU A 784 -27.78 -12.38 -26.02
N GLU A 785 -26.79 -11.79 -25.36
CA GLU A 785 -25.49 -11.46 -25.95
C GLU A 785 -24.64 -12.73 -26.09
N CYS A 786 -24.22 -13.05 -27.30
CA CYS A 786 -23.53 -14.29 -27.64
C CYS A 786 -22.19 -14.00 -28.34
N TYR A 787 -21.22 -14.87 -28.06
CA TYR A 787 -19.94 -14.90 -28.78
C TYR A 787 -19.65 -16.32 -29.27
N LEU A 788 -19.04 -16.44 -30.45
CA LEU A 788 -18.57 -17.75 -30.93
C LEU A 788 -17.45 -18.29 -30.03
N THR A 789 -17.60 -19.54 -29.60
CA THR A 789 -16.59 -20.25 -28.81
C THR A 789 -15.47 -20.84 -29.68
N CYS A 790 -14.26 -20.90 -29.12
CA CYS A 790 -13.08 -21.62 -29.66
C CYS A 790 -12.58 -21.14 -31.03
N VAL A 791 -12.99 -19.95 -31.48
CA VAL A 791 -12.60 -19.34 -32.75
C VAL A 791 -12.20 -17.88 -32.58
N ARG A 792 -11.33 -17.39 -33.46
CA ARG A 792 -10.91 -15.98 -33.56
C ARG A 792 -10.74 -15.58 -35.03
N PRO A 793 -10.67 -14.28 -35.38
CA PRO A 793 -10.40 -13.85 -36.74
C PRO A 793 -9.17 -14.51 -37.35
N ALA A 794 -9.22 -14.83 -38.65
CA ALA A 794 -8.06 -15.32 -39.37
C ALA A 794 -7.02 -14.21 -39.61
N PRO A 795 -5.74 -14.39 -39.21
CA PRO A 795 -4.70 -13.37 -39.38
C PRO A 795 -4.46 -12.93 -40.83
N ALA A 796 -4.80 -13.77 -41.81
CA ALA A 796 -4.66 -13.47 -43.24
C ALA A 796 -5.64 -12.39 -43.75
N HIS A 797 -6.73 -12.13 -43.00
CA HIS A 797 -7.81 -11.22 -43.42
C HIS A 797 -8.02 -10.04 -42.45
N SER A 798 -7.37 -10.03 -41.29
CA SER A 798 -7.50 -8.96 -40.27
C SER A 798 -6.46 -7.85 -40.48
N THR A 799 -6.91 -6.62 -40.76
CA THR A 799 -6.05 -5.43 -40.89
C THR A 799 -5.42 -4.96 -39.57
N GLU A 800 -6.07 -5.20 -38.41
CA GLU A 800 -5.63 -4.72 -37.09
C GLU A 800 -5.39 -5.85 -36.08
N GLY A 801 -4.85 -6.98 -36.54
CA GLY A 801 -4.36 -8.11 -35.71
C GLY A 801 -5.37 -8.85 -34.81
N SER A 802 -6.59 -8.36 -34.64
CA SER A 802 -7.57 -8.84 -33.67
C SER A 802 -9.05 -8.62 -34.05
N ALA A 803 -9.33 -7.87 -35.13
CA ALA A 803 -10.68 -7.57 -35.60
C ALA A 803 -11.15 -8.56 -36.67
N TRP A 804 -12.46 -8.82 -36.75
CA TRP A 804 -13.05 -9.58 -37.85
C TRP A 804 -13.10 -8.75 -39.13
N ALA A 805 -12.74 -9.36 -40.25
CA ALA A 805 -12.79 -8.72 -41.57
C ALA A 805 -14.23 -8.50 -42.05
N ASP A 806 -14.49 -7.44 -42.81
CA ASP A 806 -15.82 -7.16 -43.36
C ASP A 806 -16.38 -8.32 -44.20
N THR A 807 -15.52 -9.04 -44.92
CA THR A 807 -15.89 -10.25 -45.68
C THR A 807 -16.27 -11.42 -44.77
N ALA A 808 -15.62 -11.57 -43.62
CA ALA A 808 -15.99 -12.57 -42.61
C ALA A 808 -17.33 -12.23 -41.94
N ASN A 809 -17.55 -10.93 -41.65
CA ASN A 809 -18.79 -10.43 -41.05
C ASN A 809 -19.99 -10.64 -42.00
N ALA A 810 -19.83 -10.28 -43.28
CA ALA A 810 -20.86 -10.49 -44.30
C ALA A 810 -21.18 -11.98 -44.52
N TYR A 811 -20.16 -12.84 -44.53
CA TYR A 811 -20.37 -14.28 -44.69
C TYR A 811 -21.02 -14.92 -43.46
N PHE A 812 -20.63 -14.52 -42.24
CA PHE A 812 -21.30 -14.97 -41.02
C PHE A 812 -22.78 -14.56 -40.98
N ASP A 813 -23.09 -13.32 -41.37
CA ASP A 813 -24.46 -12.83 -41.50
C ASP A 813 -25.27 -13.67 -42.50
N GLU A 814 -24.73 -13.98 -43.69
CA GLU A 814 -25.39 -14.90 -44.64
C GLU A 814 -25.63 -16.30 -44.03
N LEU A 815 -24.71 -16.80 -43.20
CA LEU A 815 -24.85 -18.09 -42.51
C LEU A 815 -25.96 -18.08 -41.45
N VAL A 816 -26.24 -16.96 -40.76
CA VAL A 816 -27.20 -16.91 -39.64
C VAL A 816 -28.53 -16.22 -39.90
N ARG A 817 -28.59 -15.29 -40.85
CA ARG A 817 -29.76 -14.44 -41.16
C ARG A 817 -31.02 -15.27 -41.43
N GLU A 818 -32.12 -14.91 -40.77
CA GLU A 818 -33.47 -15.49 -40.87
C GLU A 818 -33.58 -17.01 -40.56
N LYS A 819 -32.52 -17.66 -40.07
CA LYS A 819 -32.52 -19.11 -39.78
C LYS A 819 -32.85 -19.41 -38.32
N ARG A 820 -33.43 -20.60 -38.11
CA ARG A 820 -33.69 -21.17 -36.78
C ARG A 820 -32.53 -22.11 -36.43
N LEU A 821 -31.63 -21.62 -35.60
CA LEU A 821 -30.37 -22.29 -35.25
C LEU A 821 -30.46 -22.96 -33.88
N VAL A 822 -29.49 -23.82 -33.59
CA VAL A 822 -29.26 -24.35 -32.24
C VAL A 822 -27.95 -23.76 -31.69
N ALA A 823 -28.04 -22.96 -30.63
CA ALA A 823 -26.90 -22.48 -29.88
C ALA A 823 -26.62 -23.43 -28.72
N LYS A 824 -25.48 -24.10 -28.77
CA LYS A 824 -24.98 -24.97 -27.70
C LYS A 824 -24.12 -24.14 -26.77
N VAL A 825 -24.54 -23.98 -25.51
CA VAL A 825 -23.82 -23.15 -24.54
C VAL A 825 -22.52 -23.86 -24.13
N PHE A 826 -21.39 -23.23 -24.44
CA PHE A 826 -20.07 -23.66 -23.98
C PHE A 826 -19.79 -23.10 -22.58
N SER A 827 -19.98 -21.81 -22.37
CA SER A 827 -19.81 -21.19 -21.05
C SER A 827 -20.64 -19.92 -20.89
N ARG A 828 -20.79 -19.45 -19.65
CA ARG A 828 -21.37 -18.15 -19.32
C ARG A 828 -20.33 -17.31 -18.59
N VAL A 829 -20.05 -16.11 -19.07
CA VAL A 829 -19.14 -15.16 -18.42
C VAL A 829 -19.94 -13.91 -18.10
N THR A 830 -20.15 -13.64 -16.80
CA THR A 830 -21.12 -12.62 -16.35
C THR A 830 -22.49 -12.83 -17.01
N ASP A 831 -22.94 -11.91 -17.87
CA ASP A 831 -24.25 -11.96 -18.51
C ASP A 831 -24.20 -12.29 -20.02
N THR A 832 -23.03 -12.71 -20.52
CA THR A 832 -22.83 -13.11 -21.93
C THR A 832 -22.58 -14.61 -22.07
N LEU A 833 -22.99 -15.16 -23.22
CA LEU A 833 -22.89 -16.58 -23.55
C LEU A 833 -21.76 -16.84 -24.55
N ARG A 834 -20.90 -17.83 -24.26
CA ARG A 834 -20.03 -18.46 -25.25
C ARG A 834 -20.76 -19.65 -25.86
N VAL A 835 -20.96 -19.63 -27.18
CA VAL A 835 -21.79 -20.62 -27.87
C VAL A 835 -21.10 -21.22 -29.08
N GLU A 836 -21.48 -22.47 -29.37
CA GLU A 836 -21.28 -23.09 -30.67
C GLU A 836 -22.63 -23.09 -31.42
N LEU A 837 -22.68 -22.54 -32.63
CA LEU A 837 -23.90 -22.43 -33.42
C LEU A 837 -24.01 -23.56 -34.44
N TYR A 838 -25.19 -24.18 -34.53
CA TYR A 838 -25.50 -25.26 -35.47
C TYR A 838 -26.74 -24.92 -36.32
N ASP A 839 -26.67 -25.17 -37.63
CA ASP A 839 -27.86 -25.23 -38.50
C ASP A 839 -28.32 -26.68 -38.65
N ARG A 840 -29.40 -27.03 -37.94
CA ARG A 840 -30.01 -28.38 -37.95
C ARG A 840 -31.15 -28.53 -38.97
N ASN A 841 -31.31 -27.60 -39.92
CA ASN A 841 -32.35 -27.69 -40.95
C ASN A 841 -31.86 -28.41 -42.22
N ARG A 842 -30.57 -28.77 -42.29
CA ARG A 842 -29.97 -29.60 -43.35
C ARG A 842 -29.90 -31.06 -42.92
N ARG A 843 -29.60 -31.98 -43.84
CA ARG A 843 -29.53 -33.43 -43.56
C ARG A 843 -28.39 -33.82 -42.62
N ASP A 844 -27.41 -32.94 -42.46
CA ASP A 844 -26.27 -33.08 -41.56
C ASP A 844 -26.30 -31.89 -40.57
N ASP A 845 -25.98 -32.14 -39.30
CA ASP A 845 -25.84 -31.11 -38.26
C ASP A 845 -24.56 -30.29 -38.51
N VAL A 846 -24.66 -29.12 -39.17
CA VAL A 846 -23.46 -28.34 -39.53
C VAL A 846 -23.14 -27.27 -38.49
N SER A 847 -21.93 -27.30 -37.93
CA SER A 847 -21.40 -26.28 -37.01
C SER A 847 -20.92 -25.05 -37.79
N ILE A 848 -21.51 -23.89 -37.52
CA ILE A 848 -21.16 -22.60 -38.13
C ILE A 848 -19.76 -22.16 -37.69
N ASN A 849 -19.36 -22.47 -36.45
CA ASN A 849 -18.00 -22.25 -35.96
C ASN A 849 -16.96 -22.99 -36.82
N GLU A 850 -17.29 -24.20 -37.31
CA GLU A 850 -16.39 -24.97 -38.17
C GLU A 850 -16.43 -24.51 -39.63
N ILE A 851 -17.58 -24.12 -40.18
CA ILE A 851 -17.66 -23.50 -41.52
C ILE A 851 -16.75 -22.27 -41.58
N MET A 852 -16.83 -21.38 -40.59
CA MET A 852 -16.01 -20.16 -40.54
C MET A 852 -14.50 -20.46 -40.53
N VAL A 853 -14.07 -21.61 -39.99
CA VAL A 853 -12.67 -22.05 -40.01
C VAL A 853 -12.29 -22.70 -41.34
N LEU A 854 -13.18 -23.51 -41.93
CA LEU A 854 -12.95 -24.19 -43.21
C LEU A 854 -12.81 -23.21 -44.38
N GLU A 855 -13.65 -22.18 -44.41
CA GLU A 855 -13.61 -21.10 -45.41
C GLU A 855 -12.50 -20.07 -45.15
N GLY A 856 -11.65 -20.28 -44.14
CA GLY A 856 -10.47 -19.45 -43.86
C GLY A 856 -10.75 -18.11 -43.19
N TYR A 857 -12.00 -17.80 -42.84
CA TYR A 857 -12.37 -16.55 -42.14
C TYR A 857 -12.02 -16.55 -40.65
N ALA A 858 -11.94 -17.72 -40.02
CA ALA A 858 -11.59 -17.92 -38.62
C ALA A 858 -10.41 -18.88 -38.43
N THR A 859 -9.74 -18.80 -37.27
CA THR A 859 -8.79 -19.82 -36.80
C THR A 859 -9.24 -20.39 -35.46
N LYS A 860 -9.04 -21.70 -35.24
CA LYS A 860 -9.29 -22.32 -33.92
C LYS A 860 -8.34 -21.71 -32.88
N CYS A 861 -8.89 -21.38 -31.70
CA CYS A 861 -8.13 -20.85 -30.57
C CYS A 861 -8.61 -21.48 -29.26
N GLU A 862 -7.82 -21.32 -28.19
CA GLU A 862 -8.28 -21.71 -26.86
C GLU A 862 -9.17 -20.63 -26.24
N GLU A 863 -10.21 -21.06 -25.53
CA GLU A 863 -11.11 -20.15 -24.81
C GLU A 863 -10.40 -19.35 -23.69
N PRO A 864 -10.83 -18.11 -23.42
CA PRO A 864 -10.31 -17.29 -22.32
C PRO A 864 -10.45 -17.94 -20.94
N TYR A 865 -9.58 -17.56 -20.00
CA TYR A 865 -9.52 -18.15 -18.66
C TYR A 865 -10.86 -18.16 -17.90
N LEU A 866 -11.63 -17.06 -17.97
CA LEU A 866 -12.95 -16.97 -17.32
C LEU A 866 -13.96 -17.94 -17.96
N SER A 867 -13.94 -18.08 -19.29
CA SER A 867 -14.76 -19.06 -20.03
C SER A 867 -14.40 -20.49 -19.64
N LYS A 868 -13.10 -20.81 -19.53
CA LYS A 868 -12.60 -22.12 -19.07
C LYS A 868 -13.00 -22.45 -17.63
N ILE A 869 -12.95 -21.49 -16.70
CA ILE A 869 -13.44 -21.70 -15.32
C ILE A 869 -14.95 -21.95 -15.32
N ALA A 870 -15.73 -21.10 -16.01
CA ALA A 870 -17.17 -21.24 -16.08
C ALA A 870 -17.59 -22.58 -16.68
N PHE A 871 -16.95 -23.02 -17.77
CA PHE A 871 -17.13 -24.34 -18.37
C PHE A 871 -16.79 -25.48 -17.37
N ALA A 872 -15.69 -25.36 -16.64
CA ALA A 872 -15.31 -26.36 -15.63
C ALA A 872 -16.31 -26.42 -14.45
N GLN A 873 -16.86 -25.28 -14.03
CA GLN A 873 -17.90 -25.20 -13.00
C GLN A 873 -19.21 -25.84 -13.49
N ILE A 874 -19.66 -25.51 -14.70
CA ILE A 874 -20.84 -26.13 -15.34
C ILE A 874 -20.66 -27.65 -15.41
N ARG A 875 -19.52 -28.14 -15.96
CA ARG A 875 -19.21 -29.57 -16.05
C ARG A 875 -19.13 -30.27 -14.69
N ALA A 876 -18.63 -29.60 -13.65
CA ALA A 876 -18.58 -30.15 -12.29
C ALA A 876 -19.98 -30.26 -11.68
N GLN A 877 -20.83 -29.27 -11.93
CA GLN A 877 -22.21 -29.24 -11.45
C GLN A 877 -23.10 -30.24 -12.20
N GLU A 878 -23.00 -30.35 -13.52
CA GLU A 878 -23.70 -31.38 -14.32
C GLU A 878 -23.32 -32.80 -13.85
N LYS A 879 -22.05 -33.05 -13.55
CA LYS A 879 -21.61 -34.32 -12.94
C LYS A 879 -22.19 -34.54 -11.54
N ALA A 880 -22.31 -33.49 -10.73
CA ALA A 880 -22.91 -33.59 -9.39
C ALA A 880 -24.43 -33.84 -9.47
N GLU A 881 -25.14 -33.22 -10.42
CA GLU A 881 -26.58 -33.41 -10.65
C GLU A 881 -26.86 -34.81 -11.25
N GLN A 882 -26.03 -35.31 -12.17
CA GLN A 882 -26.10 -36.70 -12.66
C GLN A 882 -25.79 -37.71 -11.55
N ALA A 883 -24.79 -37.46 -10.70
CA ALA A 883 -24.49 -38.31 -9.55
C ALA A 883 -25.62 -38.32 -8.52
N ALA A 884 -26.21 -37.16 -8.23
CA ALA A 884 -27.36 -37.03 -7.34
C ALA A 884 -28.59 -37.79 -7.89
N SER A 885 -28.86 -37.67 -9.19
CA SER A 885 -29.97 -38.38 -9.85
C SER A 885 -29.78 -39.90 -9.83
N HIS A 886 -28.54 -40.39 -9.99
CA HIS A 886 -28.20 -41.80 -9.80
C HIS A 886 -28.33 -42.25 -8.34
N MET A 887 -28.01 -41.40 -7.37
CA MET A 887 -28.18 -41.69 -5.94
C MET A 887 -29.64 -41.78 -5.53
N THR A 888 -30.52 -40.89 -6.02
CA THR A 888 -31.97 -41.00 -5.76
C THR A 888 -32.58 -42.26 -6.38
N ALA A 889 -32.12 -42.68 -7.57
CA ALA A 889 -32.56 -43.93 -8.19
C ALA A 889 -32.09 -45.19 -7.42
N HIS A 890 -31.02 -45.10 -6.63
CA HIS A 890 -30.55 -46.20 -5.78
C HIS A 890 -31.19 -46.21 -4.39
N LEU A 891 -31.64 -45.05 -3.88
CA LEU A 891 -32.27 -44.93 -2.54
C LEU A 891 -33.76 -45.31 -2.52
N GLU A 892 -34.39 -45.52 -3.67
CA GLU A 892 -35.75 -46.06 -3.77
C GLU A 892 -35.80 -47.60 -3.81
N THR A 893 -34.66 -48.31 -3.78
CA THR A 893 -34.60 -49.78 -3.89
C THR A 893 -34.11 -50.55 -2.65
N GLU A 894 -33.59 -49.90 -1.61
CA GLU A 894 -33.17 -50.56 -0.36
C GLU A 894 -33.65 -49.79 0.89
N GLY A 895 -34.59 -50.36 1.65
CA GLY A 895 -35.35 -49.61 2.66
C GLY A 895 -36.09 -50.40 3.76
N GLU A 896 -35.55 -51.52 4.22
CA GLU A 896 -35.87 -52.18 5.50
C GLU A 896 -34.51 -52.66 6.10
N GLU A 897 -34.17 -52.61 7.39
CA GLU A 897 -34.97 -52.47 8.62
C GLU A 897 -34.08 -52.01 9.82
N HIS A 898 -34.71 -51.74 10.98
CA HIS A 898 -34.14 -51.71 12.36
C HIS A 898 -33.34 -50.51 12.94
N THR A 899 -33.63 -50.24 14.23
CA THR A 899 -33.04 -49.28 15.20
C THR A 899 -32.93 -50.02 16.58
N PRO A 900 -32.60 -49.46 17.79
CA PRO A 900 -32.22 -48.07 18.19
C PRO A 900 -31.12 -47.88 19.31
N ASN A 901 -30.51 -46.67 19.38
CA ASN A 901 -30.09 -45.88 20.59
C ASN A 901 -29.07 -46.42 21.66
N PRO A 902 -28.56 -45.60 22.63
CA PRO A 902 -28.73 -44.15 22.91
C PRO A 902 -27.46 -43.27 23.23
N SER A 903 -27.42 -42.02 22.71
CA SER A 903 -27.07 -40.69 23.33
C SER A 903 -25.96 -40.46 24.40
N PRO A 904 -25.55 -39.20 24.73
CA PRO A 904 -25.27 -37.95 23.97
C PRO A 904 -23.81 -37.45 24.35
N PRO A 905 -23.40 -36.16 24.58
CA PRO A 905 -23.95 -34.83 24.22
C PRO A 905 -22.97 -33.75 23.65
N SER A 906 -23.57 -32.73 23.03
CA SER A 906 -23.22 -31.28 22.99
C SER A 906 -21.80 -30.74 22.73
N HIS A 907 -21.60 -30.18 21.53
CA HIS A 907 -20.92 -28.87 21.31
C HIS A 907 -21.63 -28.10 20.16
N PRO A 908 -21.68 -26.76 20.18
CA PRO A 908 -22.37 -25.97 19.16
C PRO A 908 -21.48 -25.70 17.91
N PRO A 909 -22.05 -25.66 16.70
CA PRO A 909 -21.32 -25.25 15.49
C PRO A 909 -21.24 -23.72 15.37
N PRO A 910 -20.16 -23.16 14.79
CA PRO A 910 -19.99 -21.72 14.60
C PRO A 910 -20.90 -21.16 13.49
N THR A 911 -21.36 -19.93 13.69
CA THR A 911 -22.19 -19.15 12.76
C THR A 911 -21.44 -18.81 11.47
N LYS A 912 -22.08 -19.06 10.31
CA LYS A 912 -21.57 -18.61 9.00
C LYS A 912 -21.73 -17.09 8.84
N SER A 913 -20.62 -16.35 8.90
CA SER A 913 -20.53 -14.98 8.38
C SER A 913 -20.09 -14.99 6.91
N SER A 914 -20.67 -14.11 6.11
CA SER A 914 -20.35 -13.92 4.68
C SER A 914 -18.90 -13.47 4.45
N PRO A 915 -18.19 -14.01 3.43
CA PRO A 915 -16.93 -13.45 2.97
C PRO A 915 -17.18 -12.38 1.89
N GLY A 916 -16.74 -11.15 2.16
CA GLY A 916 -16.61 -10.11 1.13
C GLY A 916 -15.46 -10.43 0.16
N LEU A 917 -15.58 -9.94 -1.09
CA LEU A 917 -14.63 -10.18 -2.18
C LEU A 917 -13.22 -9.65 -1.87
N PRO A 918 -12.17 -10.49 -1.93
CA PRO A 918 -10.78 -10.04 -1.86
C PRO A 918 -10.22 -9.70 -3.25
N ILE A 919 -9.43 -8.62 -3.33
CA ILE A 919 -8.64 -8.27 -4.52
C ILE A 919 -7.43 -9.21 -4.59
N LEU A 920 -7.27 -9.91 -5.72
CA LEU A 920 -6.18 -10.89 -5.93
C LEU A 920 -4.81 -10.22 -6.11
N CYS A 921 -3.81 -10.78 -5.43
CA CYS A 921 -2.39 -10.45 -5.60
C CYS A 921 -1.69 -11.43 -6.56
N VAL A 922 -0.70 -10.91 -7.28
CA VAL A 922 0.40 -11.69 -7.87
C VAL A 922 1.70 -10.94 -7.54
N GLY A 923 2.68 -11.52 -6.85
CA GLY A 923 2.64 -12.78 -6.12
C GLY A 923 3.70 -12.81 -5.03
N ALA A 924 3.39 -13.49 -3.92
CA ALA A 924 4.35 -13.96 -2.94
C ALA A 924 3.95 -15.41 -2.63
N PRO A 925 4.85 -16.40 -2.73
CA PRO A 925 4.50 -17.76 -2.39
C PRO A 925 4.26 -17.85 -0.88
N VAL A 926 3.06 -18.29 -0.51
CA VAL A 926 2.82 -18.81 0.85
C VAL A 926 3.71 -20.03 0.99
N ALA A 927 4.56 -20.05 2.02
CA ALA A 927 5.41 -21.20 2.32
C ALA A 927 4.51 -22.38 2.76
N ALA A 928 4.32 -23.35 1.88
CA ALA A 928 3.77 -24.64 2.25
C ALA A 928 4.89 -25.48 2.88
N SER A 929 4.63 -25.93 4.11
CA SER A 929 5.27 -27.03 4.84
C SER A 929 6.47 -27.72 4.16
N THR A 930 7.66 -27.52 4.73
CA THR A 930 8.83 -28.38 4.47
C THR A 930 8.66 -29.72 5.16
N ASP A 931 8.27 -30.73 4.39
CA ASP A 931 8.56 -32.14 4.66
C ASP A 931 9.30 -32.72 3.45
N LEU A 932 10.23 -33.66 3.67
CA LEU A 932 11.23 -34.19 2.70
C LEU A 932 12.29 -33.13 2.30
N LEU A 933 13.53 -33.23 2.78
CA LEU A 933 14.48 -34.26 2.36
C LEU A 933 15.61 -34.44 3.38
N ALA A 934 15.79 -35.68 3.85
CA ALA A 934 17.06 -36.15 4.38
C ALA A 934 17.80 -36.91 3.27
N ARG A 935 18.92 -36.37 2.79
CA ARG A 935 20.06 -37.08 2.16
C ARG A 935 21.20 -36.11 1.83
#